data_AF-A0A939QVB6-F1
#
_entry.id   AF-A0A939QVB6-F1
#
_cell.length_a   1.000
_cell.length_b   1.000
_cell.length_c   1.000
_cell.angle_alpha   90.00
_cell.angle_beta   90.00
_cell.angle_gamma   90.00
#
_symmetry.space_group_name_H-M   'P 1'
#
loop_
_entity.id
_entity.type
_entity.pdbx_description
1 polymer ?
#
loop_
_entity_poly.entity_id
_entity_poly.type
_entity_poly.pdbx_seq_one_letter_code
_entity_poly.pdbx_strand_id
1 'polypeptide(L)'
;MTIQATAGSEFTAEDIASGSSGIHSITALADGGWVITSSGVGPNGISNAVYQQRFASDGTTIGNPTVVNTDTSYDVAESAVAALADGGWVVTWTYQTGGSDYIGHQRYASDGSTVGGQGAFRSDWPLVASPAIVSLPDGKWVISWQSYLADGDGLGISQRLFDENGQLILGWIVNFSTYGNQAHPDMIALANGGWLVVWTNSGQTFNRGLYCQRFAADGSIINLESTIPYSANGDETPVAAALADGGWLIVWMGGADEHDIWMQRFAADGSLLGSETLVNTTTVNAQWSPDVAGLADGGWVVVWQSADPSGAGIYMQRYAADGTAVGGETLVNSTTVGNQIEPVVTALANGGWVVSWASEGDIVHRWYAPDIDGTAADDTISGTSLGELMRGLAGDDVYQVNSIYDVVEEDANDGTDTVRASVTFTLGDNVEHLVLTGSANIDATGNDLDNRLTGNTGDNLLRGMAGDDTLDGKAGADTMEGGAGNDTYYVDDVGDVVRETASAGSDTVRAALSYALSAHVENLVLTGTANIDATGNGLANRLTGNSGDNVLNGGSGADTMIGGTGDDTYYVDNAGDVVTERSGGGTDTVHASVSHTLSAYVENLILLGSASINGTGNSLANTILGNAGNNVLNGGSGADSLIGGAGNDTYYIDNVGDVVLEAANGGTDTVRASRSYTLGSNVENLILTGTGNLSATGNSLANSITGSSGNNTLSGLAGNDTLRGSNGNDSLLGGTGNDRLEGGSGNDRLTGGTGADKLYGGTGADRFIFTALSHSTVSSSGRDTIYDFSRGQGDRIDLSAIDASTKSSGNQAFSFIGEKAFTGKAGELRTVNSGGDTFIYGDVNGDKSSDFAIRIDANIDLVKGDFIL
;
A
#
# COMPACT_ATOMS: atom_id res chain seq x y z
N MET A 1 -46.14 4.44 -31.46
CA MET A 1 -46.16 5.43 -30.35
C MET A 1 -45.24 6.54 -30.81
N THR A 2 -45.70 7.79 -30.88
CA THR A 2 -44.81 8.92 -31.19
C THR A 2 -44.08 9.22 -29.89
N ILE A 3 -42.79 8.86 -29.82
CA ILE A 3 -41.99 8.94 -28.60
C ILE A 3 -41.14 10.20 -28.73
N GLN A 4 -41.42 11.17 -27.88
CA GLN A 4 -40.54 12.30 -27.58
C GLN A 4 -39.96 12.05 -26.20
N ALA A 5 -38.69 12.44 -25.99
CA ALA A 5 -38.04 12.43 -24.68
C ALA A 5 -38.96 13.02 -23.60
N THR A 6 -39.02 12.39 -22.42
CA THR A 6 -39.82 12.91 -21.31
C THR A 6 -39.07 14.08 -20.68
N ALA A 7 -39.22 15.24 -21.28
CA ALA A 7 -38.52 16.44 -20.84
C ALA A 7 -39.11 16.96 -19.52
N GLY A 8 -38.24 17.37 -18.59
CA GLY A 8 -38.64 18.08 -17.37
C GLY A 8 -39.29 19.44 -17.68
N SER A 9 -39.89 20.06 -16.65
CA SER A 9 -40.37 21.44 -16.74
C SER A 9 -39.21 22.41 -17.00
N GLU A 10 -39.45 23.47 -17.76
CA GLU A 10 -38.51 24.58 -17.85
C GLU A 10 -38.40 25.26 -16.48
N PHE A 11 -37.17 25.55 -16.07
CA PHE A 11 -36.92 26.36 -14.89
C PHE A 11 -36.10 27.58 -15.32
N THR A 12 -36.65 28.76 -15.07
CA THR A 12 -35.91 30.01 -15.17
C THR A 12 -34.97 30.07 -13.96
N ALA A 13 -33.69 30.33 -14.17
CA ALA A 13 -32.85 30.78 -13.09
C ALA A 13 -33.25 32.22 -12.77
N GLU A 14 -34.31 32.41 -11.98
CA GLU A 14 -34.98 33.71 -11.74
C GLU A 14 -34.09 34.80 -11.11
N ASP A 15 -32.79 34.58 -10.89
CA ASP A 15 -31.91 35.56 -10.25
C ASP A 15 -30.44 35.56 -10.74
N ILE A 16 -30.11 35.00 -11.91
CA ILE A 16 -28.78 35.25 -12.51
C ILE A 16 -28.80 36.60 -13.25
N ALA A 17 -28.88 37.68 -12.47
CA ALA A 17 -28.75 39.09 -12.84
C ALA A 17 -29.54 39.56 -14.08
N SER A 18 -30.64 40.28 -13.86
CA SER A 18 -31.39 40.96 -14.92
C SER A 18 -30.48 41.75 -15.88
N GLY A 19 -30.59 41.50 -17.18
CA GLY A 19 -29.77 42.17 -18.21
C GLY A 19 -28.50 41.41 -18.57
N SER A 20 -28.56 40.08 -18.60
CA SER A 20 -27.49 39.22 -19.12
C SER A 20 -27.14 39.53 -20.58
N SER A 21 -25.88 39.39 -20.96
CA SER A 21 -25.44 39.54 -22.36
C SER A 21 -25.85 38.36 -23.25
N GLY A 22 -26.34 37.26 -22.64
CA GLY A 22 -26.72 36.02 -23.31
C GLY A 22 -25.58 34.99 -23.42
N ILE A 23 -24.31 35.42 -23.32
CA ILE A 23 -23.16 34.52 -23.36
C ILE A 23 -22.99 33.83 -22.00
N HIS A 24 -22.98 32.50 -22.01
CA HIS A 24 -22.82 31.66 -20.83
C HIS A 24 -22.09 30.36 -21.17
N SER A 25 -21.65 29.65 -20.13
CA SER A 25 -20.93 28.37 -20.23
C SER A 25 -21.39 27.47 -19.09
N ILE A 26 -21.41 26.15 -19.33
CA ILE A 26 -21.95 25.14 -18.42
C ILE A 26 -20.98 23.95 -18.32
N THR A 27 -20.90 23.33 -17.14
CA THR A 27 -20.21 22.04 -16.97
C THR A 27 -20.91 21.20 -15.91
N ALA A 28 -20.99 19.90 -16.14
CA ALA A 28 -21.40 18.93 -15.13
C ALA A 28 -20.28 18.68 -14.10
N LEU A 29 -20.66 18.41 -12.86
CA LEU A 29 -19.78 18.13 -11.74
C LEU A 29 -19.82 16.63 -11.40
N ALA A 30 -18.77 16.14 -10.74
CA ALA A 30 -18.62 14.72 -10.39
C ALA A 30 -19.69 14.20 -9.41
N ASP A 31 -20.38 15.09 -8.69
CA ASP A 31 -21.48 14.75 -7.78
C ASP A 31 -22.84 14.62 -8.50
N GLY A 32 -22.86 14.71 -9.83
CA GLY A 32 -24.06 14.68 -10.65
C GLY A 32 -24.77 16.03 -10.77
N GLY A 33 -24.35 17.06 -10.03
CA GLY A 33 -24.80 18.43 -10.20
C GLY A 33 -24.13 19.12 -11.40
N TRP A 34 -24.39 20.41 -11.56
CA TRP A 34 -23.79 21.22 -12.63
C TRP A 34 -23.64 22.67 -12.20
N VAL A 35 -22.75 23.39 -12.87
CA VAL A 35 -22.50 24.82 -12.64
C VAL A 35 -22.57 25.57 -13.96
N ILE A 36 -23.15 26.77 -13.90
CA ILE A 36 -23.24 27.68 -15.02
C ILE A 36 -22.54 28.99 -14.70
N THR A 37 -21.92 29.61 -15.69
CA THR A 37 -21.39 30.96 -15.62
C THR A 37 -22.06 31.85 -16.66
N SER A 38 -22.36 33.09 -16.30
CA SER A 38 -22.92 34.08 -17.23
C SER A 38 -22.42 35.48 -16.91
N SER A 39 -22.64 36.42 -17.82
CA SER A 39 -22.32 37.83 -17.60
C SER A 39 -23.58 38.67 -17.42
N GLY A 40 -23.59 39.58 -16.44
CA GLY A 40 -24.75 40.42 -16.14
C GLY A 40 -24.37 41.75 -15.46
N VAL A 41 -25.37 42.47 -14.94
CA VAL A 41 -25.14 43.75 -14.23
C VAL A 41 -24.69 43.49 -12.80
N GLY A 42 -23.47 43.91 -12.46
CA GLY A 42 -22.88 43.69 -11.14
C GLY A 42 -23.55 44.47 -10.00
N PRO A 43 -23.27 44.14 -8.72
CA PRO A 43 -23.88 44.78 -7.54
C PRO A 43 -23.67 46.30 -7.43
N ASN A 44 -22.66 46.82 -8.11
CA ASN A 44 -22.31 48.25 -8.17
C ASN A 44 -23.02 49.00 -9.31
N GLY A 45 -23.93 48.33 -10.04
CA GLY A 45 -24.64 48.90 -11.21
C GLY A 45 -23.78 49.04 -12.47
N ILE A 46 -22.62 48.37 -12.51
CA ILE A 46 -21.72 48.32 -13.67
C ILE A 46 -22.05 47.07 -14.49
N SER A 47 -22.22 47.22 -15.81
CA SER A 47 -22.43 46.10 -16.73
C SER A 47 -21.22 45.16 -16.77
N ASN A 48 -21.45 43.86 -16.97
CA ASN A 48 -20.45 42.81 -17.26
C ASN A 48 -19.72 42.20 -16.03
N ALA A 49 -20.43 41.98 -14.92
CA ALA A 49 -19.97 41.07 -13.87
C ALA A 49 -20.19 39.62 -14.28
N VAL A 50 -19.24 38.74 -13.94
CA VAL A 50 -19.35 37.29 -14.16
C VAL A 50 -20.00 36.68 -12.94
N TYR A 51 -21.12 36.00 -13.15
CA TYR A 51 -21.86 35.25 -12.15
C TYR A 51 -21.62 33.77 -12.33
N GLN A 52 -21.71 33.03 -11.22
CA GLN A 52 -21.87 31.59 -11.24
C GLN A 52 -23.07 31.16 -10.39
N GLN A 53 -23.72 30.06 -10.78
CA GLN A 53 -24.76 29.38 -10.01
C GLN A 53 -24.56 27.88 -10.12
N ARG A 54 -24.66 27.18 -8.98
CA ARG A 54 -24.61 25.72 -8.90
C ARG A 54 -26.01 25.14 -8.79
N PHE A 55 -26.20 23.97 -9.37
CA PHE A 55 -27.43 23.21 -9.34
C PHE A 55 -27.16 21.76 -8.93
N ALA A 56 -28.14 21.15 -8.28
CA ALA A 56 -28.17 19.71 -8.03
C ALA A 56 -28.50 18.95 -9.32
N SER A 57 -28.38 17.62 -9.26
CA SER A 57 -28.68 16.72 -10.38
C SER A 57 -30.14 16.78 -10.85
N ASP A 58 -31.06 17.19 -9.98
CA ASP A 58 -32.48 17.39 -10.29
C ASP A 58 -32.82 18.81 -10.81
N GLY A 59 -31.79 19.65 -10.99
CA GLY A 59 -31.95 21.04 -11.46
C GLY A 59 -32.32 22.03 -10.35
N THR A 60 -32.41 21.62 -9.08
CA THR A 60 -32.63 22.57 -7.98
C THR A 60 -31.40 23.43 -7.71
N THR A 61 -31.60 24.71 -7.40
CA THR A 61 -30.49 25.64 -7.13
C THR A 61 -29.80 25.30 -5.79
N ILE A 62 -28.47 25.24 -5.82
CA ILE A 62 -27.63 25.10 -4.64
C ILE A 62 -27.03 26.46 -4.32
N GLY A 63 -27.55 27.11 -3.27
CA GLY A 63 -27.14 28.45 -2.87
C GLY A 63 -27.62 29.56 -3.83
N ASN A 64 -27.20 30.79 -3.53
CA ASN A 64 -27.53 31.97 -4.35
C ASN A 64 -26.44 32.22 -5.41
N PRO A 65 -26.76 32.93 -6.50
CA PRO A 65 -25.77 33.31 -7.50
C PRO A 65 -24.65 34.13 -6.87
N THR A 66 -23.40 33.81 -7.22
CA THR A 66 -22.23 34.50 -6.69
C THR A 66 -21.47 35.21 -7.79
N VAL A 67 -21.03 36.43 -7.52
CA VAL A 67 -20.14 37.17 -8.44
C VAL A 67 -18.75 36.56 -8.34
N VAL A 68 -18.21 36.14 -9.49
CA VAL A 68 -16.89 35.55 -9.62
C VAL A 68 -15.83 36.64 -9.61
N ASN A 69 -15.88 37.63 -10.50
CA ASN A 69 -14.83 38.64 -10.64
C ASN A 69 -14.92 39.74 -9.57
N THR A 70 -13.80 40.07 -8.92
CA THR A 70 -13.75 41.19 -7.95
C THR A 70 -13.47 42.55 -8.60
N ASP A 71 -12.82 42.56 -9.78
CA ASP A 71 -12.61 43.77 -10.58
C ASP A 71 -13.74 43.92 -11.61
N THR A 72 -14.37 45.10 -11.60
CA THR A 72 -15.55 45.45 -12.42
C THR A 72 -15.24 46.58 -13.40
N SER A 73 -13.97 46.82 -13.71
CA SER A 73 -13.57 47.81 -14.73
C SER A 73 -13.82 47.25 -16.16
N TYR A 74 -14.51 48.05 -17.00
CA TYR A 74 -15.06 47.77 -18.35
C TYR A 74 -14.10 47.04 -19.33
N ASP A 75 -14.57 46.05 -20.12
CA ASP A 75 -15.28 46.23 -21.42
C ASP A 75 -15.65 44.89 -22.12
N VAL A 76 -15.15 43.73 -21.69
CA VAL A 76 -15.54 42.40 -22.22
C VAL A 76 -15.47 41.35 -21.11
N ALA A 77 -16.60 40.75 -20.71
CA ALA A 77 -16.63 39.67 -19.72
C ALA A 77 -17.27 38.42 -20.31
N GLU A 78 -16.61 37.84 -21.31
CA GLU A 78 -16.91 36.46 -21.71
C GLU A 78 -16.32 35.53 -20.65
N SER A 79 -17.02 34.44 -20.34
CA SER A 79 -16.62 33.50 -19.29
C SER A 79 -16.79 32.06 -19.74
N ALA A 80 -15.92 31.20 -19.24
CA ALA A 80 -16.02 29.76 -19.42
C ALA A 80 -15.75 29.02 -18.11
N VAL A 81 -16.30 27.81 -17.98
CA VAL A 81 -16.17 26.98 -16.78
C VAL A 81 -15.78 25.55 -17.14
N ALA A 82 -14.92 24.94 -16.34
CA ALA A 82 -14.57 23.53 -16.43
C ALA A 82 -14.61 22.85 -15.06
N ALA A 83 -15.19 21.65 -14.99
CA ALA A 83 -15.18 20.81 -13.80
C ALA A 83 -13.81 20.18 -13.60
N LEU A 84 -13.38 20.03 -12.36
CA LEU A 84 -12.11 19.42 -11.98
C LEU A 84 -12.33 17.97 -11.50
N ALA A 85 -11.32 17.13 -11.67
CA ALA A 85 -11.36 15.71 -11.28
C ALA A 85 -11.57 15.49 -9.76
N ASP A 86 -11.29 16.49 -8.93
CA ASP A 86 -11.53 16.46 -7.48
C ASP A 86 -12.96 16.86 -7.08
N GLY A 87 -13.84 17.06 -8.06
CA GLY A 87 -15.23 17.50 -7.87
C GLY A 87 -15.40 19.01 -7.73
N GLY A 88 -14.32 19.79 -7.75
CA GLY A 88 -14.37 21.25 -7.84
C GLY A 88 -14.61 21.76 -9.27
N TRP A 89 -14.47 23.07 -9.49
CA TRP A 89 -14.50 23.67 -10.82
C TRP A 89 -13.65 24.93 -10.89
N VAL A 90 -13.32 25.36 -12.10
CA VAL A 90 -12.57 26.59 -12.37
C VAL A 90 -13.35 27.46 -13.35
N VAL A 91 -13.48 28.74 -13.01
CA VAL A 91 -14.09 29.76 -13.86
C VAL A 91 -12.99 30.66 -14.41
N THR A 92 -13.02 30.94 -15.72
CA THR A 92 -12.17 31.95 -16.36
C THR A 92 -13.02 33.04 -17.00
N TRP A 93 -12.47 34.25 -17.10
CA TRP A 93 -13.11 35.37 -17.75
C TRP A 93 -12.11 36.33 -18.37
N THR A 94 -12.55 37.07 -19.38
CA THR A 94 -11.82 38.22 -19.92
C THR A 94 -12.18 39.47 -19.14
N TYR A 95 -11.27 40.44 -19.06
CA TYR A 95 -11.60 41.80 -18.63
C TYR A 95 -10.54 42.80 -19.11
N GLN A 96 -10.88 44.08 -19.13
CA GLN A 96 -9.95 45.15 -19.49
C GLN A 96 -9.82 46.14 -18.33
N THR A 97 -8.60 46.50 -17.96
CA THR A 97 -8.35 47.51 -16.94
C THR A 97 -7.12 48.34 -17.26
N GLY A 98 -7.21 49.66 -17.04
CA GLY A 98 -6.11 50.58 -17.34
C GLY A 98 -5.64 50.57 -18.81
N GLY A 99 -6.51 50.18 -19.76
CA GLY A 99 -6.18 50.07 -21.19
C GLY A 99 -5.34 48.84 -21.55
N SER A 100 -5.31 47.81 -20.71
CA SER A 100 -4.72 46.50 -21.01
C SER A 100 -5.75 45.40 -20.79
N ASP A 101 -5.67 44.35 -21.61
CA ASP A 101 -6.57 43.20 -21.55
C ASP A 101 -5.97 42.09 -20.70
N TYR A 102 -6.83 41.41 -19.95
CA TYR A 102 -6.46 40.40 -18.97
C TYR A 102 -7.36 39.17 -19.08
N ILE A 103 -6.79 38.04 -18.66
CA ILE A 103 -7.53 36.81 -18.39
C ILE A 103 -7.49 36.58 -16.87
N GLY A 104 -8.66 36.46 -16.27
CA GLY A 104 -8.85 36.07 -14.88
C GLY A 104 -9.20 34.59 -14.76
N HIS A 105 -8.89 34.00 -13.61
CA HIS A 105 -9.36 32.67 -13.23
C HIS A 105 -9.54 32.53 -11.70
N GLN A 106 -10.50 31.68 -11.31
CA GLN A 106 -10.77 31.34 -9.91
C GLN A 106 -11.16 29.86 -9.80
N ARG A 107 -10.50 29.14 -8.89
CA ARG A 107 -10.82 27.74 -8.55
C ARG A 107 -11.80 27.70 -7.38
N TYR A 108 -12.71 26.74 -7.43
CA TYR A 108 -13.70 26.43 -6.40
C TYR A 108 -13.57 24.96 -5.99
N ALA A 109 -13.75 24.69 -4.70
CA ALA A 109 -13.88 23.34 -4.18
C ALA A 109 -15.27 22.77 -4.49
N SER A 110 -15.45 21.47 -4.28
CA SER A 110 -16.71 20.77 -4.52
C SER A 110 -17.89 21.27 -3.66
N ASP A 111 -17.65 22.04 -2.60
CA ASP A 111 -18.69 22.71 -1.80
C ASP A 111 -19.02 24.13 -2.28
N GLY A 112 -18.31 24.63 -3.31
CA GLY A 112 -18.43 25.99 -3.84
C GLY A 112 -17.62 27.06 -3.11
N SER A 113 -16.79 26.68 -2.13
CA SER A 113 -15.84 27.61 -1.50
C SER A 113 -14.66 27.93 -2.42
N THR A 114 -14.13 29.16 -2.34
CA THR A 114 -12.97 29.56 -3.17
C THR A 114 -11.70 28.89 -2.70
N VAL A 115 -10.96 28.28 -3.63
CA VAL A 115 -9.63 27.70 -3.39
C VAL A 115 -8.57 28.68 -3.90
N GLY A 116 -7.74 29.19 -2.98
CA GLY A 116 -6.77 30.24 -3.30
C GLY A 116 -7.42 31.61 -3.59
N GLY A 117 -6.60 32.56 -4.05
CA GLY A 117 -7.07 33.87 -4.51
C GLY A 117 -7.28 33.90 -6.02
N GLN A 118 -7.92 34.97 -6.52
CA GLN A 118 -8.06 35.19 -7.96
C GLN A 118 -6.69 35.31 -8.61
N GLY A 119 -6.46 34.45 -9.60
CA GLY A 119 -5.35 34.61 -10.51
C GLY A 119 -5.77 35.51 -11.67
N ALA A 120 -4.87 36.39 -12.09
CA ALA A 120 -5.05 37.16 -13.31
C ALA A 120 -3.70 37.34 -13.97
N PHE A 121 -3.68 37.27 -15.29
CA PHE A 121 -2.49 37.59 -16.07
C PHE A 121 -2.86 38.55 -17.20
N ARG A 122 -1.95 39.48 -17.44
CA ARG A 122 -2.07 40.42 -18.55
C ARG A 122 -1.86 39.64 -19.84
N SER A 123 -2.74 39.81 -20.82
CA SER A 123 -2.47 39.30 -22.15
C SER A 123 -1.25 40.03 -22.73
N ASP A 124 -0.40 39.29 -23.44
CA ASP A 124 0.74 39.88 -24.14
C ASP A 124 0.27 40.81 -25.28
N TRP A 125 -0.98 40.62 -25.75
CA TRP A 125 -1.56 41.23 -26.93
C TRP A 125 -2.98 41.76 -26.68
N PRO A 126 -3.41 42.84 -27.36
CA PRO A 126 -4.72 43.46 -27.15
C PRO A 126 -5.87 42.67 -27.83
N LEU A 127 -7.13 43.05 -27.54
CA LEU A 127 -8.37 42.45 -28.04
C LEU A 127 -8.51 40.97 -27.66
N VAL A 128 -8.54 40.73 -26.35
CA VAL A 128 -8.77 39.41 -25.76
C VAL A 128 -10.27 39.10 -25.74
N ALA A 129 -10.65 37.97 -26.32
CA ALA A 129 -12.04 37.48 -26.33
C ALA A 129 -12.09 35.95 -26.39
N SER A 130 -13.29 35.39 -26.25
CA SER A 130 -13.62 33.97 -26.38
C SER A 130 -12.69 33.05 -25.61
N PRO A 131 -12.66 33.18 -24.27
CA PRO A 131 -11.89 32.28 -23.44
C PRO A 131 -12.54 30.89 -23.45
N ALA A 132 -11.76 29.87 -23.76
CA ALA A 132 -12.12 28.46 -23.58
C ALA A 132 -11.24 27.87 -22.47
N ILE A 133 -11.80 26.94 -21.72
CA ILE A 133 -11.10 26.29 -20.61
C ILE A 133 -11.37 24.79 -20.62
N VAL A 134 -10.34 24.01 -20.31
CA VAL A 134 -10.46 22.57 -20.10
C VAL A 134 -9.62 22.14 -18.91
N SER A 135 -10.11 21.17 -18.15
CA SER A 135 -9.37 20.49 -17.09
C SER A 135 -8.79 19.18 -17.59
N LEU A 136 -7.67 18.76 -17.00
CA LEU A 136 -7.00 17.50 -17.31
C LEU A 136 -7.18 16.52 -16.15
N PRO A 137 -7.12 15.19 -16.40
CA PRO A 137 -7.31 14.17 -15.35
C PRO A 137 -6.32 14.28 -14.18
N ASP A 138 -5.15 14.90 -14.38
CA ASP A 138 -4.13 15.12 -13.36
C ASP A 138 -4.36 16.38 -12.50
N GLY A 139 -5.49 17.06 -12.68
CA GLY A 139 -5.88 18.25 -11.93
C GLY A 139 -5.40 19.58 -12.51
N LYS A 140 -4.58 19.57 -13.57
CA LYS A 140 -4.19 20.78 -14.30
C LYS A 140 -5.36 21.34 -15.10
N TRP A 141 -5.26 22.60 -15.53
CA TRP A 141 -6.18 23.17 -16.52
C TRP A 141 -5.47 24.07 -17.51
N VAL A 142 -6.12 24.27 -18.65
CA VAL A 142 -5.60 25.03 -19.77
C VAL A 142 -6.64 26.07 -20.18
N ILE A 143 -6.20 27.30 -20.42
CA ILE A 143 -7.04 28.39 -20.91
C ILE A 143 -6.53 28.81 -22.28
N SER A 144 -7.43 28.85 -23.28
CA SER A 144 -7.16 29.39 -24.62
C SER A 144 -8.04 30.60 -24.88
N TRP A 145 -7.56 31.54 -25.68
CA TRP A 145 -8.34 32.72 -26.06
C TRP A 145 -7.82 33.32 -27.36
N GLN A 146 -8.63 34.13 -28.04
CA GLN A 146 -8.18 34.87 -29.23
C GLN A 146 -7.58 36.22 -28.83
N SER A 147 -6.55 36.66 -29.57
CA SER A 147 -5.89 37.97 -29.35
C SER A 147 -5.38 38.58 -30.64
N TYR A 148 -5.47 39.89 -30.76
CA TYR A 148 -5.05 40.63 -31.95
C TYR A 148 -3.53 40.76 -32.05
N LEU A 149 -2.99 40.38 -33.21
CA LEU A 149 -1.58 40.29 -33.57
C LEU A 149 -0.78 39.29 -32.73
N ALA A 150 -1.44 38.35 -32.07
CA ALA A 150 -0.77 37.36 -31.22
C ALA A 150 0.20 36.46 -32.01
N ASP A 151 -0.13 36.16 -33.26
CA ASP A 151 0.66 35.40 -34.23
C ASP A 151 1.37 36.30 -35.27
N GLY A 152 1.21 37.62 -35.17
CA GLY A 152 1.83 38.63 -36.03
C GLY A 152 0.96 39.16 -37.19
N ASP A 153 -0.25 38.62 -37.42
CA ASP A 153 -1.18 39.11 -38.45
C ASP A 153 -2.63 38.73 -38.11
N GLY A 154 -3.54 39.72 -38.02
CA GLY A 154 -4.94 39.46 -37.67
C GLY A 154 -5.16 39.03 -36.21
N LEU A 155 -6.04 38.06 -35.98
CA LEU A 155 -6.26 37.40 -34.68
C LEU A 155 -5.48 36.08 -34.63
N GLY A 156 -4.85 35.79 -33.49
CA GLY A 156 -4.19 34.52 -33.19
C GLY A 156 -4.73 33.87 -31.91
N ILE A 157 -4.57 32.55 -31.76
CA ILE A 157 -5.00 31.80 -30.59
C ILE A 157 -3.84 31.69 -29.58
N SER A 158 -4.03 32.24 -28.40
CA SER A 158 -3.08 32.17 -27.28
C SER A 158 -3.52 31.15 -26.25
N GLN A 159 -2.57 30.56 -25.53
CA GLN A 159 -2.85 29.53 -24.52
C GLN A 159 -1.92 29.62 -23.29
N ARG A 160 -2.43 29.21 -22.13
CA ARG A 160 -1.69 29.02 -20.87
C ARG A 160 -2.08 27.71 -20.18
N LEU A 161 -1.09 27.02 -19.63
CA LEU A 161 -1.24 25.82 -18.82
C LEU A 161 -0.98 26.14 -17.34
N PHE A 162 -1.85 25.69 -16.45
CA PHE A 162 -1.79 25.90 -15.00
C PHE A 162 -1.66 24.57 -14.27
N ASP A 163 -0.98 24.59 -13.12
CA ASP A 163 -0.99 23.46 -12.19
C ASP A 163 -2.30 23.37 -11.41
N GLU A 164 -2.48 22.31 -10.63
CA GLU A 164 -3.69 22.10 -9.84
C GLU A 164 -3.96 23.24 -8.85
N ASN A 165 -2.96 24.01 -8.43
CA ASN A 165 -3.12 25.13 -7.50
C ASN A 165 -3.39 26.46 -8.22
N GLY A 166 -3.47 26.44 -9.56
CA GLY A 166 -3.68 27.62 -10.39
C GLY A 166 -2.44 28.47 -10.60
N GLN A 167 -1.25 27.90 -10.39
CA GLN A 167 0.00 28.54 -10.75
C GLN A 167 0.29 28.33 -12.24
N LEU A 168 0.71 29.38 -12.93
CA LEU A 168 1.11 29.29 -14.33
C LEU A 168 2.35 28.40 -14.49
N ILE A 169 2.25 27.40 -15.38
CA ILE A 169 3.37 26.53 -15.78
C ILE A 169 4.03 27.07 -17.05
N LEU A 170 3.26 27.26 -18.12
CA LEU A 170 3.76 27.59 -19.46
C LEU A 170 2.73 28.37 -20.29
N GLY A 171 3.20 29.09 -21.31
CA GLY A 171 2.36 29.86 -22.22
C GLY A 171 2.93 30.01 -23.63
N TRP A 172 2.07 29.92 -24.64
CA TRP A 172 2.45 29.95 -26.06
C TRP A 172 1.29 30.38 -26.97
N ILE A 173 1.58 30.50 -28.27
CA ILE A 173 0.59 30.70 -29.35
C ILE A 173 0.29 29.33 -29.97
N VAL A 174 -0.99 28.99 -30.11
CA VAL A 174 -1.45 27.66 -30.56
C VAL A 174 -1.24 27.48 -32.05
N ASN A 175 -1.69 28.44 -32.86
CA ASN A 175 -1.64 28.35 -34.32
C ASN A 175 -0.23 28.62 -34.88
N PHE A 176 0.14 27.89 -35.93
CA PHE A 176 1.34 28.14 -36.75
C PHE A 176 1.03 28.97 -37.99
N SER A 177 -0.16 28.81 -38.59
CA SER A 177 -0.65 29.62 -39.68
C SER A 177 -0.97 31.00 -39.14
N THR A 178 -0.28 32.01 -39.66
CA THR A 178 -0.46 33.40 -39.23
C THR A 178 -1.34 34.18 -40.21
N TYR A 179 -1.91 33.54 -41.23
CA TYR A 179 -2.65 34.26 -42.28
C TYR A 179 -4.15 34.14 -42.06
N GLY A 180 -4.83 35.29 -41.96
CA GLY A 180 -6.26 35.37 -41.65
C GLY A 180 -6.51 35.62 -40.16
N ASN A 181 -7.78 35.68 -39.75
CA ASN A 181 -8.10 35.79 -38.32
C ASN A 181 -8.44 34.41 -37.78
N GLN A 182 -7.64 33.95 -36.83
CA GLN A 182 -7.83 32.75 -36.04
C GLN A 182 -8.71 33.10 -34.84
N ALA A 183 -9.94 32.58 -34.80
CA ALA A 183 -10.98 33.03 -33.87
C ALA A 183 -11.79 31.87 -33.31
N HIS A 184 -12.53 32.15 -32.23
CA HIS A 184 -13.46 31.22 -31.57
C HIS A 184 -12.82 29.87 -31.19
N PRO A 185 -11.80 29.88 -30.31
CA PRO A 185 -11.23 28.64 -29.84
C PRO A 185 -12.24 27.89 -28.96
N ASP A 186 -12.33 26.57 -29.14
CA ASP A 186 -12.99 25.66 -28.22
C ASP A 186 -12.06 24.47 -27.87
N MET A 187 -12.32 23.82 -26.75
CA MET A 187 -11.39 22.86 -26.14
C MET A 187 -12.07 21.64 -25.51
N ILE A 188 -11.44 20.48 -25.70
CA ILE A 188 -11.83 19.23 -25.01
C ILE A 188 -10.62 18.50 -24.45
N ALA A 189 -10.84 17.76 -23.36
CA ALA A 189 -9.86 16.83 -22.83
C ALA A 189 -9.88 15.55 -23.67
N LEU A 190 -8.70 15.00 -23.95
CA LEU A 190 -8.56 13.76 -24.70
C LEU A 190 -8.32 12.59 -23.76
N ALA A 191 -8.80 11.40 -24.12
CA ALA A 191 -8.64 10.18 -23.32
C ALA A 191 -7.18 9.80 -23.03
N ASN A 192 -6.22 10.31 -23.79
CA ASN A 192 -4.79 10.13 -23.55
C ASN A 192 -4.21 11.08 -22.46
N GLY A 193 -5.06 11.86 -21.78
CA GLY A 193 -4.68 12.85 -20.77
C GLY A 193 -4.24 14.21 -21.33
N GLY A 194 -4.19 14.36 -22.66
CA GLY A 194 -3.93 15.62 -23.35
C GLY A 194 -5.19 16.43 -23.63
N TRP A 195 -5.10 17.41 -24.53
CA TRP A 195 -6.26 18.20 -24.97
C TRP A 195 -6.22 18.53 -26.46
N LEU A 196 -7.39 18.86 -27.00
CA LEU A 196 -7.60 19.39 -28.35
C LEU A 196 -7.99 20.86 -28.25
N VAL A 197 -7.48 21.67 -29.17
CA VAL A 197 -8.01 23.02 -29.44
C VAL A 197 -8.53 23.02 -30.88
N VAL A 198 -9.74 23.53 -31.07
CA VAL A 198 -10.36 23.76 -32.39
C VAL A 198 -10.63 25.25 -32.57
N TRP A 199 -10.51 25.78 -33.78
CA TRP A 199 -10.77 27.20 -34.05
C TRP A 199 -11.07 27.46 -35.53
N THR A 200 -11.63 28.63 -35.81
CA THR A 200 -11.92 29.13 -37.16
C THR A 200 -10.76 29.92 -37.72
N ASN A 201 -10.48 29.80 -39.01
CA ASN A 201 -9.70 30.79 -39.76
C ASN A 201 -10.58 31.48 -40.81
N SER A 202 -10.68 32.82 -40.76
CA SER A 202 -11.49 33.63 -41.70
C SER A 202 -10.68 34.31 -42.82
N GLY A 203 -9.51 33.77 -43.19
CA GLY A 203 -8.67 34.30 -44.28
C GLY A 203 -9.31 34.28 -45.69
N GLN A 204 -8.62 34.83 -46.69
CA GLN A 204 -9.11 34.81 -48.09
C GLN A 204 -8.75 33.51 -48.83
N THR A 205 -9.75 32.91 -49.51
CA THR A 205 -9.67 31.83 -50.53
C THR A 205 -9.24 30.42 -50.09
N PHE A 206 -7.99 30.18 -49.67
CA PHE A 206 -7.45 28.82 -49.45
C PHE A 206 -7.10 28.49 -47.99
N ASN A 207 -7.12 29.49 -47.10
CA ASN A 207 -6.85 29.35 -45.66
C ASN A 207 -8.09 29.64 -44.80
N ARG A 208 -9.26 29.72 -45.43
CA ARG A 208 -10.53 29.75 -44.70
C ARG A 208 -10.89 28.31 -44.34
N GLY A 209 -11.24 28.05 -43.10
CA GLY A 209 -11.60 26.71 -42.67
C GLY A 209 -11.51 26.50 -41.17
N LEU A 210 -11.85 25.26 -40.80
CA LEU A 210 -11.73 24.74 -39.45
C LEU A 210 -10.34 24.16 -39.24
N TYR A 211 -9.74 24.53 -38.11
CA TYR A 211 -8.40 24.10 -37.73
C TYR A 211 -8.44 23.43 -36.37
N CYS A 212 -7.50 22.52 -36.15
CA CYS A 212 -7.31 21.91 -34.85
C CYS A 212 -5.85 21.54 -34.56
N GLN A 213 -5.54 21.44 -33.28
CA GLN A 213 -4.24 21.02 -32.78
C GLN A 213 -4.35 20.31 -31.43
N ARG A 214 -3.65 19.18 -31.30
CA ARG A 214 -3.64 18.36 -30.09
C ARG A 214 -2.33 18.51 -29.34
N PHE A 215 -2.45 18.48 -28.03
CA PHE A 215 -1.35 18.61 -27.08
C PHE A 215 -1.37 17.43 -26.12
N ALA A 216 -0.19 16.99 -25.69
CA ALA A 216 -0.03 16.06 -24.58
C ALA A 216 -0.19 16.80 -23.25
N ALA A 217 -0.33 16.07 -22.15
CA ALA A 217 -0.56 16.62 -20.80
C ALA A 217 0.54 17.62 -20.34
N ASP A 218 1.74 17.56 -20.91
CA ASP A 218 2.85 18.48 -20.62
C ASP A 218 2.89 19.74 -21.51
N GLY A 219 1.94 19.88 -22.45
CA GLY A 219 1.88 20.96 -23.42
C GLY A 219 2.71 20.73 -24.69
N SER A 220 3.34 19.56 -24.85
CA SER A 220 4.01 19.22 -26.11
C SER A 220 2.99 18.91 -27.22
N ILE A 221 3.32 19.32 -28.45
CA ILE A 221 2.43 19.20 -29.62
C ILE A 221 2.41 17.75 -30.12
N ILE A 222 1.23 17.13 -30.21
CA ILE A 222 1.04 15.76 -30.72
C ILE A 222 0.95 15.75 -32.24
N ASN A 223 0.18 16.68 -32.83
CA ASN A 223 0.10 16.88 -34.27
C ASN A 223 0.37 18.34 -34.63
N LEU A 224 1.05 18.56 -35.76
CA LEU A 224 1.09 19.90 -36.34
C LEU A 224 -0.34 20.37 -36.64
N GLU A 225 -0.55 21.69 -36.58
CA GLU A 225 -1.80 22.34 -36.99
C GLU A 225 -2.34 21.71 -38.27
N SER A 226 -3.58 21.24 -38.19
CA SER A 226 -4.24 20.47 -39.25
C SER A 226 -5.57 21.12 -39.60
N THR A 227 -5.90 21.10 -40.88
CA THR A 227 -7.22 21.50 -41.36
C THR A 227 -8.19 20.33 -41.24
N ILE A 228 -9.41 20.64 -40.83
CA ILE A 228 -10.51 19.69 -40.84
C ILE A 228 -11.13 19.71 -42.24
N PRO A 229 -11.22 18.57 -42.95
CA PRO A 229 -11.93 18.52 -44.21
C PRO A 229 -13.40 18.88 -43.98
N TYR A 230 -13.89 19.90 -44.70
CA TYR A 230 -15.30 20.29 -44.68
C TYR A 230 -15.79 20.60 -46.11
N SER A 231 -17.03 20.26 -46.41
CA SER A 231 -17.64 20.35 -47.76
C SER A 231 -18.52 21.60 -47.97
N ALA A 232 -18.79 22.36 -46.90
CA ALA A 232 -19.73 23.47 -46.90
C ALA A 232 -19.04 24.82 -46.62
N ASN A 233 -18.98 25.72 -47.60
CA ASN A 233 -18.49 27.10 -47.38
C ASN A 233 -19.36 27.79 -46.31
N GLY A 234 -18.81 28.41 -45.26
CA GLY A 234 -19.62 29.10 -44.24
C GLY A 234 -18.80 29.77 -43.14
N ASP A 235 -19.42 30.53 -42.25
CA ASP A 235 -18.78 31.09 -41.06
C ASP A 235 -18.72 29.99 -39.99
N GLU A 236 -17.52 29.53 -39.66
CA GLU A 236 -17.36 28.23 -39.02
C GLU A 236 -16.99 28.40 -37.53
N THR A 237 -17.90 28.64 -36.59
CA THR A 237 -17.55 28.57 -35.15
C THR A 237 -17.52 27.09 -34.73
N PRO A 238 -16.34 26.43 -34.59
CA PRO A 238 -16.31 25.04 -34.19
C PRO A 238 -16.54 24.90 -32.69
N VAL A 239 -17.24 23.84 -32.34
CA VAL A 239 -17.33 23.31 -30.99
C VAL A 239 -16.99 21.83 -31.04
N ALA A 240 -16.39 21.30 -29.98
CA ALA A 240 -15.94 19.92 -29.93
C ALA A 240 -16.49 19.19 -28.70
N ALA A 241 -16.70 17.88 -28.83
CA ALA A 241 -17.00 17.00 -27.70
C ALA A 241 -16.09 15.78 -27.73
N ALA A 242 -15.59 15.39 -26.54
CA ALA A 242 -14.99 14.09 -26.33
C ALA A 242 -16.09 13.02 -26.21
N LEU A 243 -15.81 11.81 -26.72
CA LEU A 243 -16.74 10.69 -26.69
C LEU A 243 -16.23 9.58 -25.76
N ALA A 244 -17.15 8.77 -25.22
CA ALA A 244 -16.82 7.68 -24.29
C ALA A 244 -15.92 6.59 -24.91
N ASP A 245 -15.94 6.44 -26.24
CA ASP A 245 -15.06 5.53 -26.98
C ASP A 245 -13.60 6.06 -27.10
N GLY A 246 -13.31 7.22 -26.51
CA GLY A 246 -12.02 7.90 -26.57
C GLY A 246 -11.79 8.70 -27.85
N GLY A 247 -12.74 8.66 -28.79
CA GLY A 247 -12.82 9.53 -29.96
C GLY A 247 -13.34 10.92 -29.60
N TRP A 248 -13.56 11.72 -30.64
CA TRP A 248 -14.09 13.07 -30.52
C TRP A 248 -14.82 13.49 -31.79
N LEU A 249 -15.65 14.51 -31.70
CA LEU A 249 -16.33 15.09 -32.85
C LEU A 249 -16.24 16.60 -32.81
N ILE A 250 -16.42 17.21 -33.98
CA ILE A 250 -16.54 18.65 -34.14
C ILE A 250 -17.87 18.96 -34.80
N VAL A 251 -18.57 19.98 -34.29
CA VAL A 251 -19.77 20.56 -34.88
C VAL A 251 -19.49 22.00 -35.29
N TRP A 252 -20.04 22.45 -36.42
CA TRP A 252 -19.87 23.81 -36.92
C TRP A 252 -21.07 24.28 -37.75
N MET A 253 -21.11 25.58 -38.01
CA MET A 253 -22.04 26.18 -38.97
C MET A 253 -21.43 26.19 -40.39
N GLY A 254 -22.16 25.73 -41.40
CA GLY A 254 -21.68 25.66 -42.78
C GLY A 254 -22.80 25.64 -43.84
N GLY A 255 -22.57 26.18 -45.04
CA GLY A 255 -23.54 26.15 -46.15
C GLY A 255 -23.48 27.40 -47.03
N ALA A 256 -23.66 27.24 -48.35
CA ALA A 256 -23.34 28.26 -49.35
C ALA A 256 -24.17 29.56 -49.27
N ASP A 257 -25.37 29.55 -48.68
CA ASP A 257 -26.23 30.75 -48.62
C ASP A 257 -27.14 30.87 -47.37
N GLU A 258 -27.24 29.87 -46.47
CA GLU A 258 -28.17 29.90 -45.30
C GLU A 258 -27.68 29.17 -44.02
N HIS A 259 -26.38 29.03 -43.70
CA HIS A 259 -25.83 28.40 -42.46
C HIS A 259 -26.61 27.20 -41.87
N ASP A 260 -26.22 25.96 -42.21
CA ASP A 260 -26.71 24.72 -41.57
C ASP A 260 -25.74 24.21 -40.49
N ILE A 261 -26.16 23.23 -39.68
CA ILE A 261 -25.32 22.59 -38.65
C ILE A 261 -24.72 21.28 -39.18
N TRP A 262 -23.40 21.20 -39.19
CA TRP A 262 -22.64 20.05 -39.70
C TRP A 262 -21.78 19.44 -38.61
N MET A 263 -21.50 18.15 -38.72
CA MET A 263 -20.58 17.44 -37.83
C MET A 263 -19.64 16.47 -38.55
N GLN A 264 -18.48 16.22 -37.93
CA GLN A 264 -17.50 15.21 -38.34
C GLN A 264 -16.93 14.49 -37.12
N ARG A 265 -16.87 13.16 -37.17
CA ARG A 265 -16.32 12.31 -36.12
C ARG A 265 -14.87 11.91 -36.40
N PHE A 266 -14.12 11.70 -35.33
CA PHE A 266 -12.73 11.31 -35.33
C PHE A 266 -12.47 10.23 -34.28
N ALA A 267 -11.58 9.29 -34.60
CA ALA A 267 -11.10 8.31 -33.65
C ALA A 267 -10.11 8.94 -32.65
N ALA A 268 -9.78 8.21 -31.59
CA ALA A 268 -8.81 8.63 -30.56
C ALA A 268 -7.45 9.06 -31.13
N ASP A 269 -7.02 8.45 -32.25
CA ASP A 269 -5.77 8.80 -32.94
C ASP A 269 -5.89 10.04 -33.83
N GLY A 270 -7.09 10.59 -34.02
CA GLY A 270 -7.40 11.74 -34.86
C GLY A 270 -7.72 11.40 -36.32
N SER A 271 -7.84 10.11 -36.66
CA SER A 271 -8.31 9.69 -37.99
C SER A 271 -9.81 9.91 -38.16
N LEU A 272 -10.27 10.24 -39.38
CA LEU A 272 -11.68 10.50 -39.69
C LEU A 272 -12.52 9.23 -39.58
N LEU A 273 -13.68 9.35 -38.93
CA LEU A 273 -14.71 8.31 -38.86
C LEU A 273 -15.93 8.74 -39.68
N GLY A 274 -16.18 8.03 -40.79
CA GLY A 274 -17.29 8.34 -41.69
C GLY A 274 -17.10 9.64 -42.48
N SER A 275 -18.16 10.05 -43.18
CA SER A 275 -18.24 11.33 -43.88
C SER A 275 -18.92 12.39 -43.03
N GLU A 276 -18.75 13.66 -43.40
CA GLU A 276 -19.51 14.77 -42.83
C GLU A 276 -21.01 14.49 -42.85
N THR A 277 -21.66 14.87 -41.76
CA THR A 277 -23.09 14.63 -41.54
C THR A 277 -23.79 15.96 -41.27
N LEU A 278 -24.86 16.22 -42.03
CA LEU A 278 -25.79 17.32 -41.76
C LEU A 278 -26.63 16.96 -40.53
N VAL A 279 -26.61 17.81 -39.51
CA VAL A 279 -27.26 17.57 -38.22
C VAL A 279 -28.73 17.96 -38.25
N ASN A 280 -29.02 19.20 -38.67
CA ASN A 280 -30.37 19.71 -38.74
C ASN A 280 -31.14 19.08 -39.91
N THR A 281 -32.42 18.81 -39.67
CA THR A 281 -33.39 18.40 -40.71
C THR A 281 -34.10 19.60 -41.31
N THR A 282 -34.26 20.69 -40.53
CA THR A 282 -34.80 21.97 -41.00
C THR A 282 -33.67 22.88 -41.50
N THR A 283 -33.61 23.12 -42.81
CA THR A 283 -32.57 23.93 -43.48
C THR A 283 -33.11 25.25 -44.05
N VAL A 284 -34.22 25.75 -43.51
CA VAL A 284 -34.88 26.98 -43.99
C VAL A 284 -34.51 28.14 -43.08
N ASN A 285 -33.89 29.19 -43.63
CA ASN A 285 -33.19 30.25 -42.90
C ASN A 285 -31.94 29.73 -42.16
N ALA A 286 -31.16 30.65 -41.61
CA ALA A 286 -29.90 30.33 -40.93
C ALA A 286 -30.06 29.71 -39.53
N GLN A 287 -29.28 28.66 -39.29
CA GLN A 287 -29.03 28.02 -37.99
C GLN A 287 -27.74 28.57 -37.38
N TRP A 288 -27.76 28.85 -36.07
CA TRP A 288 -26.69 29.57 -35.38
C TRP A 288 -26.26 28.86 -34.10
N SER A 289 -25.05 29.18 -33.64
CA SER A 289 -24.49 28.84 -32.33
C SER A 289 -24.70 27.36 -31.93
N PRO A 290 -24.12 26.41 -32.67
CA PRO A 290 -24.18 25.01 -32.24
C PRO A 290 -23.35 24.79 -30.98
N ASP A 291 -23.82 23.86 -30.13
CA ASP A 291 -23.03 23.27 -29.04
C ASP A 291 -23.26 21.75 -28.98
N VAL A 292 -22.35 21.01 -28.35
CA VAL A 292 -22.38 19.55 -28.34
C VAL A 292 -21.83 18.93 -27.06
N ALA A 293 -22.49 17.88 -26.58
CA ALA A 293 -22.02 17.08 -25.46
C ALA A 293 -21.99 15.58 -25.81
N GLY A 294 -20.87 14.93 -25.51
CA GLY A 294 -20.74 13.47 -25.53
C GLY A 294 -21.41 12.87 -24.30
N LEU A 295 -22.23 11.84 -24.49
CA LEU A 295 -23.02 11.19 -23.46
C LEU A 295 -22.28 9.93 -22.93
N ALA A 296 -22.65 9.51 -21.71
CA ALA A 296 -22.05 8.33 -21.06
C ALA A 296 -22.32 7.02 -21.81
N ASP A 297 -23.41 6.95 -22.57
CA ASP A 297 -23.78 5.82 -23.45
C ASP A 297 -22.94 5.76 -24.75
N GLY A 298 -21.98 6.67 -24.93
CA GLY A 298 -21.15 6.81 -26.13
C GLY A 298 -21.81 7.57 -27.28
N GLY A 299 -23.10 7.92 -27.16
CA GLY A 299 -23.81 8.84 -28.04
C GLY A 299 -23.45 10.30 -27.79
N TRP A 300 -24.18 11.21 -28.44
CA TRP A 300 -24.03 12.64 -28.24
C TRP A 300 -25.32 13.39 -28.54
N VAL A 301 -25.42 14.60 -28.01
CA VAL A 301 -26.51 15.54 -28.30
C VAL A 301 -25.93 16.82 -28.88
N VAL A 302 -26.47 17.24 -30.03
CA VAL A 302 -26.14 18.52 -30.65
C VAL A 302 -27.31 19.46 -30.43
N VAL A 303 -27.03 20.69 -29.99
CA VAL A 303 -28.02 21.76 -29.82
C VAL A 303 -27.65 22.93 -30.72
N TRP A 304 -28.66 23.69 -31.19
CA TRP A 304 -28.45 24.88 -32.01
C TRP A 304 -29.65 25.81 -31.96
N GLN A 305 -29.45 27.05 -32.39
CA GLN A 305 -30.51 28.02 -32.58
C GLN A 305 -31.06 27.96 -34.02
N SER A 306 -32.37 27.96 -34.18
CA SER A 306 -33.04 28.05 -35.50
C SER A 306 -34.28 28.93 -35.45
N ALA A 307 -34.81 29.33 -36.60
CA ALA A 307 -36.02 30.14 -36.68
C ALA A 307 -37.22 29.40 -36.06
N ASP A 308 -38.01 30.11 -35.26
CA ASP A 308 -39.27 29.62 -34.70
C ASP A 308 -40.44 30.59 -35.04
N PRO A 309 -41.70 30.23 -34.76
CA PRO A 309 -42.85 31.09 -35.09
C PRO A 309 -42.85 32.49 -34.44
N SER A 310 -42.00 32.74 -33.43
CA SER A 310 -41.91 33.98 -32.65
C SER A 310 -40.61 34.77 -32.84
N GLY A 311 -39.61 34.18 -33.50
CA GLY A 311 -38.26 34.70 -33.62
C GLY A 311 -37.26 33.56 -33.81
N ALA A 312 -36.48 33.28 -32.77
CA ALA A 312 -35.53 32.17 -32.73
C ALA A 312 -35.83 31.23 -31.55
N GLY A 313 -35.73 29.93 -31.79
CA GLY A 313 -35.90 28.86 -30.81
C GLY A 313 -34.66 27.95 -30.77
N ILE A 314 -34.57 27.15 -29.72
CA ILE A 314 -33.48 26.20 -29.48
C ILE A 314 -33.93 24.81 -29.91
N TYR A 315 -33.13 24.16 -30.75
CA TYR A 315 -33.37 22.82 -31.27
C TYR A 315 -32.27 21.87 -30.85
N MET A 316 -32.57 20.57 -30.84
CA MET A 316 -31.61 19.53 -30.57
C MET A 316 -31.82 18.28 -31.43
N GLN A 317 -30.76 17.50 -31.59
CA GLN A 317 -30.76 16.15 -32.17
C GLN A 317 -29.83 15.25 -31.37
N ARG A 318 -30.36 14.10 -30.91
CA ARG A 318 -29.57 13.04 -30.25
C ARG A 318 -29.06 12.04 -31.28
N TYR A 319 -27.89 11.50 -31.03
CA TYR A 319 -27.26 10.43 -31.80
C TYR A 319 -26.82 9.30 -30.87
N ALA A 320 -26.94 8.07 -31.36
CA ALA A 320 -26.37 6.89 -30.70
C ALA A 320 -24.86 6.81 -30.95
N ALA A 321 -24.16 5.94 -30.23
CA ALA A 321 -22.69 5.79 -30.32
C ALA A 321 -22.18 5.46 -31.74
N ASP A 322 -23.01 4.82 -32.56
CA ASP A 322 -22.69 4.51 -33.96
C ASP A 322 -22.87 5.70 -34.92
N GLY A 323 -23.46 6.81 -34.44
CA GLY A 323 -23.77 8.01 -35.22
C GLY A 323 -25.11 7.99 -35.94
N THR A 324 -25.98 7.04 -35.60
CA THR A 324 -27.38 7.07 -36.05
C THR A 324 -28.17 8.10 -35.24
N ALA A 325 -29.02 8.88 -35.91
CA ALA A 325 -29.90 9.84 -35.24
C ALA A 325 -30.96 9.09 -34.42
N VAL A 326 -31.09 9.43 -33.15
CA VAL A 326 -32.12 8.90 -32.25
C VAL A 326 -33.30 9.88 -32.21
N GLY A 327 -34.48 9.41 -32.59
CA GLY A 327 -35.64 10.27 -32.75
C GLY A 327 -35.48 11.28 -33.90
N GLY A 328 -36.22 12.38 -33.84
CA GLY A 328 -36.11 13.48 -34.80
C GLY A 328 -35.73 14.79 -34.12
N GLU A 329 -35.41 15.78 -34.94
CA GLU A 329 -35.14 17.16 -34.52
C GLU A 329 -36.25 17.67 -33.59
N THR A 330 -35.86 18.15 -32.41
CA THR A 330 -36.78 18.49 -31.33
C THR A 330 -36.56 19.93 -30.87
N LEU A 331 -37.64 20.71 -30.77
CA LEU A 331 -37.62 22.03 -30.14
C LEU A 331 -37.47 21.87 -28.62
N VAL A 332 -36.41 22.46 -28.06
CA VAL A 332 -36.04 22.40 -26.64
C VAL A 332 -36.87 23.35 -25.80
N ASN A 333 -37.01 24.61 -26.24
CA ASN A 333 -37.77 25.62 -25.50
C ASN A 333 -39.29 25.43 -25.68
N SER A 334 -40.04 25.69 -24.61
CA SER A 334 -41.50 25.75 -24.57
C SER A 334 -42.00 27.20 -24.64
N THR A 335 -41.17 28.15 -24.21
CA THR A 335 -41.43 29.59 -24.33
C THR A 335 -41.14 30.05 -25.75
N THR A 336 -42.17 30.50 -26.46
CA THR A 336 -42.10 31.02 -27.85
C THR A 336 -42.41 32.51 -27.89
N VAL A 337 -41.86 33.30 -26.96
CA VAL A 337 -41.98 34.77 -26.99
C VAL A 337 -40.58 35.33 -26.86
N GLY A 338 -40.22 36.24 -27.77
CA GLY A 338 -38.85 36.77 -27.85
C GLY A 338 -37.88 35.80 -28.54
N ASN A 339 -36.63 36.24 -28.71
CA ASN A 339 -35.58 35.39 -29.27
C ASN A 339 -34.95 34.53 -28.17
N GLN A 340 -34.83 33.24 -28.42
CA GLN A 340 -34.04 32.29 -27.63
C GLN A 340 -32.71 32.08 -28.35
N ILE A 341 -31.58 32.33 -27.68
CA ILE A 341 -30.27 32.42 -28.32
C ILE A 341 -29.14 31.77 -27.49
N GLU A 342 -28.00 31.50 -28.14
CA GLU A 342 -26.76 31.00 -27.54
C GLU A 342 -26.94 29.73 -26.68
N PRO A 343 -27.43 28.62 -27.24
CA PRO A 343 -27.60 27.40 -26.47
C PRO A 343 -26.25 26.77 -26.10
N VAL A 344 -26.16 26.21 -24.90
CA VAL A 344 -25.05 25.37 -24.44
C VAL A 344 -25.58 24.08 -23.82
N VAL A 345 -24.80 23.00 -23.87
CA VAL A 345 -25.20 21.67 -23.39
C VAL A 345 -24.08 20.98 -22.62
N THR A 346 -24.44 20.26 -21.55
CA THR A 346 -23.50 19.40 -20.82
C THR A 346 -24.14 18.05 -20.49
N ALA A 347 -23.35 16.99 -20.54
CA ALA A 347 -23.76 15.65 -20.13
C ALA A 347 -23.57 15.48 -18.63
N LEU A 348 -24.59 14.98 -17.95
CA LEU A 348 -24.58 14.71 -16.52
C LEU A 348 -24.00 13.30 -16.24
N ALA A 349 -23.39 13.14 -15.07
CA ALA A 349 -22.82 11.85 -14.65
C ALA A 349 -23.86 10.72 -14.54
N ASN A 350 -25.14 11.04 -14.44
CA ASN A 350 -26.24 10.09 -14.39
C ASN A 350 -26.74 9.65 -15.79
N GLY A 351 -26.03 9.99 -16.87
CA GLY A 351 -26.42 9.65 -18.24
C GLY A 351 -27.42 10.62 -18.89
N GLY A 352 -27.97 11.58 -18.13
CA GLY A 352 -28.81 12.65 -18.66
C GLY A 352 -28.00 13.81 -19.24
N TRP A 353 -28.68 14.86 -19.70
CA TRP A 353 -28.03 16.10 -20.13
C TRP A 353 -28.87 17.34 -19.80
N VAL A 354 -28.21 18.49 -19.76
CA VAL A 354 -28.85 19.79 -19.52
C VAL A 354 -28.55 20.70 -20.69
N VAL A 355 -29.60 21.30 -21.26
CA VAL A 355 -29.49 22.36 -22.26
C VAL A 355 -29.84 23.69 -21.60
N SER A 356 -28.98 24.70 -21.73
CA SER A 356 -29.21 26.07 -21.26
C SER A 356 -29.19 27.04 -22.43
N TRP A 357 -29.96 28.12 -22.36
CA TRP A 357 -30.03 29.15 -23.39
C TRP A 357 -30.45 30.50 -22.79
N ALA A 358 -30.20 31.59 -23.54
CA ALA A 358 -30.60 32.93 -23.14
C ALA A 358 -32.02 33.27 -23.65
N SER A 359 -32.83 33.90 -22.80
CA SER A 359 -34.20 34.33 -23.09
C SER A 359 -34.47 35.71 -22.46
N GLU A 360 -34.74 36.74 -23.28
CA GLU A 360 -35.12 38.10 -22.83
C GLU A 360 -34.23 38.73 -21.71
N GLY A 361 -32.96 38.36 -21.64
CA GLY A 361 -32.01 38.86 -20.63
C GLY A 361 -31.84 37.98 -19.39
N ASP A 362 -32.48 36.81 -19.38
CA ASP A 362 -32.34 35.74 -18.39
C ASP A 362 -31.69 34.49 -19.01
N ILE A 363 -31.26 33.56 -18.16
CA ILE A 363 -30.76 32.24 -18.56
C ILE A 363 -31.77 31.16 -18.13
N VAL A 364 -32.21 30.38 -19.12
CA VAL A 364 -33.17 29.29 -18.96
C VAL A 364 -32.46 27.97 -19.20
N HIS A 365 -32.92 26.91 -18.56
CA HIS A 365 -32.39 25.58 -18.80
C HIS A 365 -33.49 24.52 -18.75
N ARG A 366 -33.19 23.39 -19.39
CA ARG A 366 -34.02 22.20 -19.42
C ARG A 366 -33.15 20.97 -19.25
N TRP A 367 -33.56 20.11 -18.33
CA TRP A 367 -32.89 18.85 -18.06
C TRP A 367 -33.62 17.70 -18.77
N TYR A 368 -32.83 16.74 -19.23
CA TYR A 368 -33.26 15.51 -19.85
C TYR A 368 -32.68 14.38 -19.02
N ALA A 369 -33.55 13.51 -18.50
CA ALA A 369 -33.13 12.23 -17.94
C ALA A 369 -32.45 11.41 -19.05
N PRO A 370 -31.58 10.44 -18.72
CA PRO A 370 -31.19 9.41 -19.68
C PRO A 370 -32.48 8.82 -20.31
N ASP A 371 -32.64 8.97 -21.63
CA ASP A 371 -33.82 8.54 -22.42
C ASP A 371 -33.95 7.00 -22.30
N ILE A 372 -35.07 6.35 -21.99
CA ILE A 372 -36.44 6.40 -22.57
C ILE A 372 -36.43 6.22 -24.10
N ASP A 373 -35.71 5.22 -24.63
CA ASP A 373 -35.85 4.82 -26.04
C ASP A 373 -36.06 3.31 -26.33
N GLY A 374 -36.16 2.47 -25.29
CA GLY A 374 -36.76 1.14 -25.43
C GLY A 374 -35.91 0.09 -26.14
N THR A 375 -34.62 -0.02 -25.79
CA THR A 375 -33.89 -1.30 -25.59
C THR A 375 -32.47 -1.01 -25.07
N ALA A 376 -32.00 -1.80 -24.08
CA ALA A 376 -30.68 -1.76 -23.43
C ALA A 376 -30.50 -0.70 -22.32
N ALA A 377 -31.40 -0.64 -21.33
CA ALA A 377 -31.27 0.25 -20.18
C ALA A 377 -31.68 -0.42 -18.87
N ASP A 378 -30.90 -0.17 -17.81
CA ASP A 378 -31.15 -0.49 -16.40
C ASP A 378 -32.53 0.04 -15.92
N ASP A 379 -33.57 -0.79 -16.00
CA ASP A 379 -34.95 -0.44 -15.65
C ASP A 379 -35.22 -0.66 -14.15
N THR A 380 -35.88 0.30 -13.48
CA THR A 380 -36.44 0.04 -12.13
C THR A 380 -37.91 -0.35 -12.23
N ILE A 381 -38.22 -1.63 -12.02
CA ILE A 381 -39.56 -2.20 -12.13
C ILE A 381 -40.15 -2.43 -10.73
N SER A 382 -41.20 -1.69 -10.37
CA SER A 382 -41.83 -1.79 -9.04
C SER A 382 -43.14 -2.55 -9.05
N GLY A 383 -43.27 -3.52 -8.14
CA GLY A 383 -44.51 -4.29 -8.00
C GLY A 383 -45.66 -3.49 -7.35
N THR A 384 -46.86 -3.55 -7.92
CA THR A 384 -48.03 -2.76 -7.45
C THR A 384 -49.23 -3.57 -6.95
N SER A 385 -49.26 -4.89 -7.17
CA SER A 385 -50.37 -5.79 -6.83
C SER A 385 -49.90 -7.19 -6.35
N LEU A 386 -50.83 -8.09 -5.98
CA LEU A 386 -50.51 -9.45 -5.53
C LEU A 386 -50.15 -10.34 -6.73
N GLY A 387 -48.86 -10.60 -6.94
CA GLY A 387 -48.35 -11.61 -7.88
C GLY A 387 -48.21 -11.11 -9.31
N GLU A 388 -47.11 -10.40 -9.57
CA GLU A 388 -46.77 -9.82 -10.88
C GLU A 388 -45.62 -10.57 -11.55
N LEU A 389 -45.65 -10.63 -12.88
CA LEU A 389 -44.52 -11.05 -13.69
C LEU A 389 -43.72 -9.80 -14.08
N MET A 390 -42.46 -9.72 -13.66
CA MET A 390 -41.54 -8.62 -13.93
C MET A 390 -40.46 -9.08 -14.92
N ARG A 391 -40.19 -8.27 -15.95
CA ARG A 391 -39.24 -8.53 -17.03
C ARG A 391 -38.61 -7.20 -17.43
N GLY A 392 -37.28 -7.07 -17.40
CA GLY A 392 -36.56 -5.84 -17.72
C GLY A 392 -35.87 -5.83 -19.09
N LEU A 393 -35.69 -6.99 -19.73
CA LEU A 393 -35.01 -7.13 -21.04
C LEU A 393 -33.51 -6.82 -20.86
N ALA A 394 -32.79 -6.47 -21.93
CA ALA A 394 -31.37 -6.12 -21.83
C ALA A 394 -31.14 -4.85 -21.00
N GLY A 395 -30.21 -4.90 -20.05
CA GLY A 395 -29.84 -3.85 -19.09
C GLY A 395 -29.43 -4.47 -17.74
N ASP A 396 -28.77 -3.70 -16.87
CA ASP A 396 -28.59 -4.06 -15.46
C ASP A 396 -29.83 -3.60 -14.67
N ASP A 397 -30.88 -4.41 -14.61
CA ASP A 397 -32.19 -3.97 -14.11
C ASP A 397 -32.34 -4.05 -12.58
N VAL A 398 -33.34 -3.33 -12.04
CA VAL A 398 -33.70 -3.35 -10.62
C VAL A 398 -35.18 -3.67 -10.40
N TYR A 399 -35.47 -4.88 -9.89
CA TYR A 399 -36.82 -5.36 -9.59
C TYR A 399 -37.19 -5.12 -8.12
N GLN A 400 -38.23 -4.33 -7.83
CA GLN A 400 -38.74 -4.19 -6.47
C GLN A 400 -39.89 -5.17 -6.21
N VAL A 401 -39.58 -6.22 -5.45
CA VAL A 401 -40.51 -7.32 -5.12
C VAL A 401 -41.09 -7.13 -3.73
N ASN A 402 -42.42 -7.10 -3.63
CA ASN A 402 -43.14 -6.91 -2.37
C ASN A 402 -44.14 -8.03 -2.05
N SER A 403 -44.27 -9.01 -2.94
CA SER A 403 -45.10 -10.19 -2.76
C SER A 403 -44.33 -11.48 -2.98
N ILE A 404 -44.59 -12.50 -2.15
CA ILE A 404 -44.07 -13.86 -2.35
C ILE A 404 -44.59 -14.54 -3.62
N TYR A 405 -45.54 -13.90 -4.31
CA TYR A 405 -46.12 -14.39 -5.56
C TYR A 405 -45.57 -13.69 -6.79
N ASP A 406 -44.72 -12.67 -6.61
CA ASP A 406 -44.07 -12.00 -7.74
C ASP A 406 -43.02 -12.94 -8.35
N VAL A 407 -42.86 -12.86 -9.66
CA VAL A 407 -41.91 -13.65 -10.44
C VAL A 407 -41.07 -12.70 -11.28
N VAL A 408 -39.75 -12.83 -11.21
CA VAL A 408 -38.79 -12.13 -12.07
C VAL A 408 -38.32 -13.13 -13.12
N GLU A 409 -38.37 -12.77 -14.39
CA GLU A 409 -37.92 -13.61 -15.51
C GLU A 409 -37.00 -12.80 -16.43
N GLU A 410 -35.71 -13.15 -16.43
CA GLU A 410 -34.71 -12.56 -17.32
C GLU A 410 -34.19 -13.52 -18.38
N ASP A 411 -33.82 -12.94 -19.52
CA ASP A 411 -33.19 -13.65 -20.62
C ASP A 411 -31.66 -13.69 -20.41
N ALA A 412 -30.99 -14.68 -20.99
CA ALA A 412 -29.56 -14.88 -20.74
C ALA A 412 -28.67 -13.83 -21.43
N ASN A 413 -27.70 -13.28 -20.69
CA ASN A 413 -26.72 -12.26 -21.13
C ASN A 413 -27.32 -10.86 -21.36
N ASP A 414 -28.41 -10.54 -20.66
CA ASP A 414 -29.10 -9.26 -20.80
C ASP A 414 -28.55 -8.18 -19.85
N GLY A 415 -27.86 -8.53 -18.76
CA GLY A 415 -27.10 -7.59 -17.93
C GLY A 415 -26.74 -8.21 -16.58
N THR A 416 -26.50 -7.37 -15.57
CA THR A 416 -26.36 -7.75 -14.15
C THR A 416 -27.55 -7.24 -13.36
N ASP A 417 -28.46 -8.14 -13.05
CA ASP A 417 -29.79 -7.80 -12.58
C ASP A 417 -29.94 -7.87 -11.06
N THR A 418 -30.70 -6.93 -10.49
CA THR A 418 -30.87 -6.78 -9.04
C THR A 418 -32.32 -6.85 -8.58
N VAL A 419 -32.65 -7.85 -7.76
CA VAL A 419 -33.91 -7.89 -7.03
C VAL A 419 -33.78 -7.20 -5.68
N ARG A 420 -34.66 -6.25 -5.37
CA ARG A 420 -34.88 -5.67 -4.04
C ARG A 420 -36.17 -6.22 -3.45
N ALA A 421 -36.07 -7.17 -2.53
CA ALA A 421 -37.23 -7.88 -1.98
C ALA A 421 -37.57 -7.40 -0.56
N SER A 422 -38.85 -7.18 -0.27
CA SER A 422 -39.35 -6.97 1.10
C SER A 422 -39.98 -8.22 1.70
N VAL A 423 -39.75 -9.38 1.09
CA VAL A 423 -40.28 -10.71 1.43
C VAL A 423 -39.18 -11.75 1.20
N THR A 424 -39.33 -12.96 1.77
CA THR A 424 -38.47 -14.10 1.41
C THR A 424 -38.55 -14.34 -0.09
N PHE A 425 -37.41 -14.44 -0.77
CA PHE A 425 -37.35 -14.52 -2.23
C PHE A 425 -36.27 -15.48 -2.72
N THR A 426 -36.54 -16.10 -3.87
CA THR A 426 -35.62 -16.97 -4.60
C THR A 426 -35.43 -16.41 -6.00
N LEU A 427 -34.18 -16.17 -6.40
CA LEU A 427 -33.87 -15.67 -7.74
C LEU A 427 -34.32 -16.68 -8.81
N GLY A 428 -34.87 -16.14 -9.89
CA GLY A 428 -35.07 -16.90 -11.13
C GLY A 428 -33.74 -17.11 -11.86
N ASP A 429 -33.75 -17.87 -12.95
CA ASP A 429 -32.58 -18.02 -13.82
C ASP A 429 -32.15 -16.64 -14.38
N ASN A 430 -30.85 -16.44 -14.65
CA ASN A 430 -30.28 -15.23 -15.26
C ASN A 430 -30.37 -13.95 -14.42
N VAL A 431 -30.50 -14.05 -13.09
CA VAL A 431 -30.49 -12.89 -12.20
C VAL A 431 -29.38 -13.04 -11.18
N GLU A 432 -28.53 -12.01 -11.03
CA GLU A 432 -27.28 -12.13 -10.27
C GLU A 432 -27.40 -11.61 -8.84
N HIS A 433 -28.18 -10.55 -8.60
CA HIS A 433 -28.17 -9.86 -7.30
C HIS A 433 -29.54 -9.92 -6.59
N LEU A 434 -29.51 -10.17 -5.29
CA LEU A 434 -30.69 -10.09 -4.41
C LEU A 434 -30.37 -9.29 -3.15
N VAL A 435 -31.15 -8.24 -2.89
CA VAL A 435 -31.06 -7.39 -1.71
C VAL A 435 -32.37 -7.47 -0.93
N LEU A 436 -32.32 -8.00 0.29
CA LEU A 436 -33.42 -7.98 1.22
C LEU A 436 -33.57 -6.58 1.82
N THR A 437 -34.81 -6.13 1.96
CA THR A 437 -35.16 -4.79 2.47
C THR A 437 -36.03 -4.90 3.72
N GLY A 438 -36.11 -3.82 4.48
CA GLY A 438 -36.84 -3.78 5.74
C GLY A 438 -36.05 -4.41 6.90
N SER A 439 -36.77 -4.92 7.89
CA SER A 439 -36.20 -5.45 9.14
C SER A 439 -36.88 -6.76 9.60
N ALA A 440 -37.58 -7.43 8.68
CA ALA A 440 -38.23 -8.70 8.97
C ALA A 440 -37.23 -9.84 8.77
N ASN A 441 -37.36 -10.92 9.54
CA ASN A 441 -36.60 -12.15 9.33
C ASN A 441 -37.13 -12.84 8.06
N ILE A 442 -36.48 -12.55 6.93
CA ILE A 442 -36.80 -13.06 5.61
C ILE A 442 -35.52 -13.64 5.00
N ASP A 443 -35.68 -14.55 4.04
CA ASP A 443 -34.58 -15.35 3.52
C ASP A 443 -34.32 -15.05 2.04
N ALA A 444 -33.08 -15.26 1.61
CA ALA A 444 -32.65 -15.11 0.23
C ALA A 444 -32.14 -16.45 -0.30
N THR A 445 -32.50 -16.79 -1.53
CA THR A 445 -31.92 -17.94 -2.24
C THR A 445 -31.53 -17.51 -3.65
N GLY A 446 -30.30 -17.79 -4.03
CA GLY A 446 -29.75 -17.58 -5.36
C GLY A 446 -30.18 -18.66 -6.35
N ASN A 447 -29.41 -18.77 -7.43
CA ASN A 447 -29.54 -19.70 -8.54
C ASN A 447 -28.16 -20.31 -8.86
N ASP A 448 -27.96 -20.87 -10.06
CA ASP A 448 -26.70 -21.54 -10.44
C ASP A 448 -25.62 -20.57 -10.99
N LEU A 449 -25.78 -19.25 -10.84
CA LEU A 449 -24.84 -18.21 -11.25
C LEU A 449 -24.05 -17.67 -10.06
N ASP A 450 -22.97 -16.94 -10.33
CA ASP A 450 -22.21 -16.18 -9.32
C ASP A 450 -23.09 -15.05 -8.76
N ASN A 451 -23.79 -15.28 -7.65
CA ASN A 451 -24.78 -14.36 -7.11
C ASN A 451 -24.23 -13.43 -6.03
N ARG A 452 -24.79 -12.23 -5.91
CA ARG A 452 -24.60 -11.33 -4.77
C ARG A 452 -25.87 -11.27 -3.93
N LEU A 453 -25.85 -11.93 -2.77
CA LEU A 453 -26.96 -11.96 -1.83
C LEU A 453 -26.66 -11.02 -0.66
N THR A 454 -27.53 -10.04 -0.44
CA THR A 454 -27.40 -9.07 0.65
C THR A 454 -28.63 -9.09 1.54
N GLY A 455 -28.43 -9.37 2.82
CA GLY A 455 -29.43 -9.36 3.87
C GLY A 455 -29.93 -7.96 4.27
N ASN A 456 -30.87 -7.99 5.21
CA ASN A 456 -31.48 -6.81 5.80
C ASN A 456 -30.99 -6.63 7.25
N THR A 457 -31.81 -6.12 8.18
CA THR A 457 -31.39 -5.97 9.60
C THR A 457 -31.96 -7.04 10.53
N GLY A 458 -32.59 -8.08 10.00
CA GLY A 458 -33.15 -9.19 10.76
C GLY A 458 -32.35 -10.46 10.50
N ASP A 459 -32.59 -11.50 11.28
CA ASP A 459 -31.90 -12.79 11.10
C ASP A 459 -32.36 -13.44 9.79
N ASN A 460 -31.44 -13.60 8.83
CA ASN A 460 -31.66 -14.07 7.48
C ASN A 460 -30.95 -15.41 7.24
N LEU A 461 -31.56 -16.28 6.43
CA LEU A 461 -30.88 -17.40 5.79
C LEU A 461 -30.57 -17.04 4.34
N LEU A 462 -29.30 -16.93 3.99
CA LEU A 462 -28.81 -16.68 2.63
C LEU A 462 -28.27 -17.99 2.04
N ARG A 463 -28.75 -18.39 0.85
CA ARG A 463 -28.32 -19.59 0.13
C ARG A 463 -27.84 -19.24 -1.28
N GLY A 464 -26.56 -19.37 -1.59
CA GLY A 464 -25.98 -19.09 -2.91
C GLY A 464 -26.41 -20.09 -3.97
N MET A 465 -26.24 -21.38 -3.66
CA MET A 465 -26.49 -22.58 -4.48
C MET A 465 -25.28 -23.05 -5.28
N ALA A 466 -25.10 -22.63 -6.53
CA ALA A 466 -23.91 -22.97 -7.31
C ALA A 466 -23.42 -21.70 -8.00
N GLY A 467 -22.11 -21.60 -8.26
CA GLY A 467 -21.48 -20.35 -8.67
C GLY A 467 -20.54 -19.84 -7.57
N ASP A 468 -19.70 -18.87 -7.91
CA ASP A 468 -18.81 -18.20 -6.97
C ASP A 468 -19.59 -17.03 -6.31
N ASP A 469 -20.34 -17.33 -5.25
CA ASP A 469 -21.32 -16.42 -4.66
C ASP A 469 -20.70 -15.43 -3.64
N THR A 470 -21.34 -14.27 -3.46
CA THR A 470 -21.05 -13.31 -2.40
C THR A 470 -22.26 -13.11 -1.49
N LEU A 471 -22.14 -13.51 -0.23
CA LEU A 471 -23.20 -13.46 0.78
C LEU A 471 -22.84 -12.44 1.87
N ASP A 472 -23.70 -11.45 2.09
CA ASP A 472 -23.54 -10.40 3.11
C ASP A 472 -24.81 -10.30 3.95
N GLY A 473 -24.80 -10.85 5.16
CA GLY A 473 -25.94 -10.83 6.08
C GLY A 473 -26.35 -9.42 6.52
N LYS A 474 -25.36 -8.51 6.59
CA LYS A 474 -25.42 -7.27 7.38
C LYS A 474 -25.74 -7.57 8.84
N ALA A 475 -26.46 -6.67 9.51
CA ALA A 475 -26.83 -6.83 10.90
C ALA A 475 -27.92 -7.88 11.09
N GLY A 476 -27.75 -8.75 12.07
CA GLY A 476 -28.67 -9.87 12.33
C GLY A 476 -27.84 -11.06 12.80
N ALA A 477 -28.48 -12.12 13.31
CA ALA A 477 -27.78 -13.38 13.51
C ALA A 477 -28.03 -14.27 12.28
N ASP A 478 -27.17 -14.14 11.26
CA ASP A 478 -27.46 -14.69 9.93
C ASP A 478 -26.88 -16.10 9.74
N THR A 479 -27.49 -16.86 8.84
CA THR A 479 -26.92 -18.13 8.36
C THR A 479 -26.65 -18.02 6.88
N MET A 480 -25.39 -18.19 6.50
CA MET A 480 -24.94 -18.12 5.10
C MET A 480 -24.45 -19.48 4.62
N GLU A 481 -25.02 -19.95 3.51
CA GLU A 481 -24.73 -21.23 2.85
C GLU A 481 -24.39 -20.91 1.39
N GLY A 482 -23.11 -20.97 1.00
CA GLY A 482 -22.64 -20.60 -0.33
C GLY A 482 -23.00 -21.68 -1.35
N GLY A 483 -22.55 -22.91 -1.13
CA GLY A 483 -23.00 -24.06 -1.90
C GLY A 483 -21.90 -24.73 -2.70
N ALA A 484 -21.79 -24.48 -4.00
CA ALA A 484 -20.74 -25.05 -4.85
C ALA A 484 -20.11 -23.97 -5.73
N GLY A 485 -18.80 -23.79 -5.67
CA GLY A 485 -18.10 -22.64 -6.20
C GLY A 485 -17.20 -22.06 -5.11
N ASN A 486 -16.47 -21.00 -5.42
CA ASN A 486 -15.61 -20.29 -4.46
C ASN A 486 -16.38 -19.10 -3.89
N ASP A 487 -16.97 -19.30 -2.72
CA ASP A 487 -17.90 -18.34 -2.16
C ASP A 487 -17.21 -17.34 -1.22
N THR A 488 -17.82 -16.17 -1.05
CA THR A 488 -17.37 -15.12 -0.14
C THR A 488 -18.47 -14.71 0.83
N TYR A 489 -18.19 -14.78 2.13
CA TYR A 489 -19.13 -14.39 3.20
C TYR A 489 -18.65 -13.14 3.92
N TYR A 490 -19.55 -12.21 4.23
CA TYR A 490 -19.29 -11.09 5.13
C TYR A 490 -19.92 -11.38 6.49
N VAL A 491 -19.08 -11.38 7.53
CA VAL A 491 -19.51 -11.61 8.91
C VAL A 491 -19.28 -10.35 9.72
N ASP A 492 -20.36 -9.77 10.25
CA ASP A 492 -20.31 -8.53 11.04
C ASP A 492 -21.04 -8.61 12.39
N ASP A 493 -21.81 -9.68 12.63
CA ASP A 493 -22.43 -9.98 13.92
C ASP A 493 -21.89 -11.30 14.51
N VAL A 494 -21.81 -11.36 15.84
CA VAL A 494 -21.36 -12.55 16.58
C VAL A 494 -22.32 -13.74 16.41
N GLY A 495 -23.58 -13.47 16.03
CA GLY A 495 -24.59 -14.46 15.71
C GLY A 495 -24.43 -15.12 14.36
N ASP A 496 -23.57 -14.59 13.47
CA ASP A 496 -23.44 -15.09 12.10
C ASP A 496 -22.80 -16.47 12.01
N VAL A 497 -23.36 -17.32 11.15
CA VAL A 497 -22.91 -18.70 10.94
C VAL A 497 -22.72 -18.97 9.45
N VAL A 498 -21.50 -19.31 9.06
CA VAL A 498 -21.18 -19.82 7.72
C VAL A 498 -21.23 -21.34 7.72
N ARG A 499 -21.91 -21.93 6.72
CA ARG A 499 -22.09 -23.38 6.59
C ARG A 499 -21.71 -23.85 5.20
N GLU A 500 -20.64 -24.63 5.15
CA GLU A 500 -20.16 -25.22 3.90
C GLU A 500 -20.15 -26.74 3.84
N THR A 501 -20.20 -27.23 2.60
CA THR A 501 -20.14 -28.65 2.28
C THR A 501 -18.76 -29.07 1.79
N ALA A 502 -18.40 -30.34 1.99
CA ALA A 502 -17.08 -30.81 1.57
C ALA A 502 -16.94 -30.76 0.04
N SER A 503 -15.83 -30.18 -0.44
CA SER A 503 -15.53 -30.02 -1.88
C SER A 503 -16.49 -29.08 -2.64
N ALA A 504 -17.03 -28.07 -1.94
CA ALA A 504 -17.81 -26.97 -2.51
C ALA A 504 -16.95 -26.04 -3.38
N GLY A 505 -15.79 -25.64 -2.88
CA GLY A 505 -14.78 -24.86 -3.61
C GLY A 505 -13.69 -24.41 -2.64
N SER A 506 -13.14 -23.22 -2.86
CA SER A 506 -12.21 -22.56 -1.94
C SER A 506 -12.83 -21.29 -1.40
N ASP A 507 -13.39 -21.36 -0.20
CA ASP A 507 -14.31 -20.35 0.29
C ASP A 507 -13.62 -19.33 1.19
N THR A 508 -14.15 -18.11 1.24
CA THR A 508 -13.56 -16.97 1.94
C THR A 508 -14.53 -16.29 2.89
N VAL A 509 -14.16 -16.19 4.16
CA VAL A 509 -14.86 -15.34 5.13
C VAL A 509 -14.12 -14.00 5.26
N ARG A 510 -14.85 -12.90 5.15
CA ARG A 510 -14.41 -11.54 5.48
C ARG A 510 -15.10 -11.10 6.77
N ALA A 511 -14.35 -11.04 7.86
CA ALA A 511 -14.93 -10.77 9.19
C ALA A 511 -14.56 -9.37 9.71
N ALA A 512 -15.52 -8.65 10.28
CA ALA A 512 -15.30 -7.39 10.99
C ALA A 512 -15.11 -7.57 12.52
N LEU A 513 -15.10 -8.82 12.99
CA LEU A 513 -14.98 -9.27 14.37
C LEU A 513 -14.07 -10.50 14.48
N SER A 514 -13.69 -10.89 15.70
CA SER A 514 -12.90 -12.11 15.89
C SER A 514 -13.68 -13.34 15.46
N TYR A 515 -13.13 -14.14 14.55
CA TYR A 515 -13.87 -15.22 13.90
C TYR A 515 -13.10 -16.54 13.87
N ALA A 516 -13.84 -17.63 14.00
CA ALA A 516 -13.33 -18.99 13.87
C ALA A 516 -14.02 -19.68 12.69
N LEU A 517 -13.23 -20.17 11.73
CA LEU A 517 -13.77 -20.83 10.55
C LEU A 517 -14.54 -22.10 10.93
N SER A 518 -15.73 -22.26 10.35
CA SER A 518 -16.46 -23.52 10.37
C SER A 518 -15.76 -24.56 9.49
N ALA A 519 -16.19 -25.82 9.57
CA ALA A 519 -15.61 -26.88 8.74
C ALA A 519 -15.82 -26.59 7.24
N HIS A 520 -14.86 -27.02 6.43
CA HIS A 520 -14.88 -26.90 4.95
C HIS A 520 -14.65 -25.49 4.41
N VAL A 521 -14.28 -24.51 5.24
CA VAL A 521 -13.89 -23.17 4.77
C VAL A 521 -12.37 -23.02 4.85
N GLU A 522 -11.75 -22.51 3.79
CA GLU A 522 -10.30 -22.43 3.63
C GLU A 522 -9.71 -21.08 4.02
N ASN A 523 -10.38 -19.96 3.72
CA ASN A 523 -9.80 -18.63 3.83
C ASN A 523 -10.55 -17.75 4.84
N LEU A 524 -9.81 -17.01 5.67
CA LEU A 524 -10.33 -15.96 6.56
C LEU A 524 -9.53 -14.68 6.37
N VAL A 525 -10.24 -13.57 6.20
CA VAL A 525 -9.68 -12.21 6.11
C VAL A 525 -10.34 -11.33 7.16
N LEU A 526 -9.57 -10.85 8.12
CA LEU A 526 -10.00 -9.85 9.08
C LEU A 526 -10.04 -8.48 8.40
N THR A 527 -11.08 -7.70 8.68
CA THR A 527 -11.30 -6.37 8.11
C THR A 527 -11.28 -5.31 9.21
N GLY A 528 -11.27 -4.03 8.83
CA GLY A 528 -11.19 -2.92 9.77
C GLY A 528 -9.81 -2.76 10.41
N THR A 529 -9.77 -2.12 11.58
CA THR A 529 -8.52 -1.78 12.28
C THR A 529 -8.55 -2.15 13.77
N ALA A 530 -9.53 -2.96 14.18
CA ALA A 530 -9.67 -3.39 15.56
C ALA A 530 -8.76 -4.60 15.84
N ASN A 531 -8.32 -4.76 17.09
CA ASN A 531 -7.58 -5.94 17.55
C ASN A 531 -8.57 -7.12 17.66
N ILE A 532 -8.72 -7.85 16.55
CA ILE A 532 -9.60 -9.01 16.41
C ILE A 532 -8.77 -10.23 15.99
N ASP A 533 -9.31 -11.42 16.23
CA ASP A 533 -8.55 -12.67 16.11
C ASP A 533 -9.11 -13.58 15.02
N ALA A 534 -8.24 -14.38 14.42
CA ALA A 534 -8.58 -15.34 13.38
C ALA A 534 -8.18 -16.75 13.80
N THR A 535 -9.16 -17.65 13.83
CA THR A 535 -8.94 -19.08 14.10
C THR A 535 -9.37 -19.91 12.89
N GLY A 536 -8.46 -20.73 12.38
CA GLY A 536 -8.73 -21.71 11.33
C GLY A 536 -9.40 -22.98 11.85
N ASN A 537 -9.37 -24.03 11.04
CA ASN A 537 -9.97 -25.33 11.33
C ASN A 537 -8.94 -26.46 11.12
N GLY A 538 -9.36 -27.64 10.66
CA GLY A 538 -8.46 -28.78 10.43
C GLY A 538 -7.87 -28.85 9.01
N LEU A 539 -8.21 -27.91 8.12
CA LEU A 539 -7.75 -27.82 6.74
C LEU A 539 -6.47 -27.01 6.64
N ALA A 540 -5.86 -26.94 5.45
CA ALA A 540 -4.78 -26.00 5.17
C ALA A 540 -5.38 -24.60 4.91
N ASN A 541 -5.52 -23.82 5.96
CA ASN A 541 -6.17 -22.52 5.95
C ASN A 541 -5.23 -21.38 5.54
N ARG A 542 -5.79 -20.32 4.94
CA ARG A 542 -5.13 -19.04 4.75
C ARG A 542 -5.80 -17.97 5.61
N LEU A 543 -5.10 -17.53 6.67
CA LEU A 543 -5.58 -16.51 7.60
C LEU A 543 -4.87 -15.19 7.31
N THR A 544 -5.62 -14.11 7.09
CA THR A 544 -5.10 -12.76 6.88
C THR A 544 -5.64 -11.84 7.96
N GLY A 545 -4.75 -11.28 8.78
CA GLY A 545 -5.03 -10.25 9.75
C GLY A 545 -5.29 -8.88 9.12
N ASN A 546 -5.62 -7.92 9.98
CA ASN A 546 -5.90 -6.55 9.63
C ASN A 546 -4.74 -5.63 10.08
N SER A 547 -5.03 -4.38 10.44
CA SER A 547 -3.99 -3.44 10.90
C SER A 547 -3.88 -3.33 12.43
N GLY A 548 -4.65 -4.11 13.18
CA GLY A 548 -4.59 -4.18 14.63
C GLY A 548 -3.79 -5.40 15.09
N ASP A 549 -3.55 -5.50 16.39
CA ASP A 549 -2.81 -6.63 16.97
C ASP A 549 -3.71 -7.87 16.94
N ASN A 550 -3.40 -8.85 16.10
CA ASN A 550 -4.22 -10.03 15.86
C ASN A 550 -3.59 -11.29 16.46
N VAL A 551 -4.43 -12.19 17.00
CA VAL A 551 -4.06 -13.58 17.24
C VAL A 551 -4.50 -14.43 16.05
N LEU A 552 -3.53 -15.06 15.38
CA LEU A 552 -3.72 -15.95 14.24
C LEU A 552 -3.39 -17.39 14.65
N ASN A 553 -4.39 -18.27 14.61
CA ASN A 553 -4.24 -19.69 14.92
C ASN A 553 -4.80 -20.54 13.79
N GLY A 554 -3.94 -21.16 12.99
CA GLY A 554 -4.33 -22.00 11.85
C GLY A 554 -5.15 -23.24 12.21
N GLY A 555 -4.97 -23.76 13.42
CA GLY A 555 -5.46 -25.09 13.80
C GLY A 555 -4.46 -26.17 13.39
N SER A 556 -4.90 -27.41 13.24
CA SER A 556 -4.01 -28.56 13.00
C SER A 556 -3.50 -28.71 11.56
N GLY A 557 -3.90 -27.78 10.69
CA GLY A 557 -3.65 -27.76 9.26
C GLY A 557 -2.20 -27.54 8.90
N ALA A 558 -1.91 -27.34 7.62
CA ALA A 558 -0.63 -26.76 7.20
C ALA A 558 -0.95 -25.36 6.67
N ASP A 559 -0.86 -24.39 7.56
CA ASP A 559 -1.60 -23.13 7.41
C ASP A 559 -0.69 -21.98 6.96
N THR A 560 -1.26 -20.99 6.30
CA THR A 560 -0.58 -19.74 5.98
C THR A 560 -1.21 -18.61 6.78
N MET A 561 -0.44 -18.01 7.69
CA MET A 561 -0.88 -16.90 8.55
C MET A 561 -0.14 -15.62 8.16
N ILE A 562 -0.90 -14.57 7.87
CA ILE A 562 -0.41 -13.28 7.38
C ILE A 562 -0.93 -12.21 8.35
N GLY A 563 -0.08 -11.57 9.14
CA GLY A 563 -0.44 -10.64 10.21
C GLY A 563 -0.95 -9.32 9.69
N GLY A 564 -0.07 -8.57 9.02
CA GLY A 564 -0.42 -7.29 8.42
C GLY A 564 0.41 -6.18 9.04
N THR A 565 -0.24 -5.31 9.81
CA THR A 565 0.44 -4.36 10.69
C THR A 565 -0.17 -4.46 12.08
N GLY A 566 0.55 -4.10 13.12
CA GLY A 566 0.18 -4.42 14.49
C GLY A 566 1.19 -5.40 15.08
N ASP A 567 1.16 -5.59 16.40
CA ASP A 567 1.99 -6.57 17.07
C ASP A 567 1.24 -7.93 17.10
N ASP A 568 1.49 -8.78 16.11
CA ASP A 568 0.70 -9.98 15.85
C ASP A 568 1.23 -11.22 16.61
N THR A 569 0.32 -12.15 16.94
CA THR A 569 0.65 -13.42 17.59
C THR A 569 0.19 -14.61 16.77
N TYR A 570 1.12 -15.53 16.49
CA TYR A 570 0.91 -16.70 15.65
C TYR A 570 0.99 -17.99 16.45
N TYR A 571 0.09 -18.94 16.21
CA TYR A 571 0.20 -20.31 16.73
C TYR A 571 0.64 -21.25 15.61
N VAL A 572 1.82 -21.83 15.78
CA VAL A 572 2.41 -22.80 14.84
C VAL A 572 2.44 -24.18 15.50
N ASP A 573 1.58 -25.08 15.03
CA ASP A 573 1.47 -26.44 15.58
C ASP A 573 1.76 -27.54 14.56
N ASN A 574 1.88 -27.17 13.29
CA ASN A 574 2.27 -28.04 12.20
C ASN A 574 3.56 -27.57 11.56
N ALA A 575 4.42 -28.51 11.16
CA ALA A 575 5.67 -28.17 10.48
C ALA A 575 5.45 -27.55 9.08
N GLY A 576 4.24 -27.66 8.53
CA GLY A 576 3.82 -27.03 7.29
C GLY A 576 3.32 -25.59 7.46
N ASP A 577 3.17 -25.09 8.68
CA ASP A 577 2.69 -23.72 8.92
C ASP A 577 3.71 -22.68 8.46
N VAL A 578 3.19 -21.63 7.83
CA VAL A 578 3.96 -20.51 7.30
C VAL A 578 3.44 -19.21 7.89
N VAL A 579 4.32 -18.48 8.57
CA VAL A 579 4.08 -17.11 9.02
C VAL A 579 4.66 -16.13 8.00
N THR A 580 3.87 -15.15 7.58
CA THR A 580 4.28 -14.14 6.60
C THR A 580 4.09 -12.75 7.19
N GLU A 581 5.20 -12.04 7.37
CA GLU A 581 5.22 -10.66 7.85
C GLU A 581 5.80 -9.66 6.85
N ARG A 582 5.60 -8.37 7.16
CA ARG A 582 6.09 -7.26 6.34
C ARG A 582 7.02 -6.34 7.14
N SER A 583 7.92 -5.65 6.44
CA SER A 583 8.75 -4.61 7.05
C SER A 583 7.87 -3.52 7.67
N GLY A 584 8.05 -3.27 8.97
CA GLY A 584 7.23 -2.30 9.71
C GLY A 584 5.82 -2.82 10.05
N GLY A 585 5.63 -4.16 10.08
CA GLY A 585 4.42 -4.83 10.55
C GLY A 585 4.16 -4.54 12.02
N GLY A 586 5.11 -4.87 12.89
CA GLY A 586 5.04 -4.57 14.32
C GLY A 586 6.18 -5.27 15.04
N THR A 587 5.94 -5.69 16.28
CA THR A 587 6.76 -6.65 17.02
C THR A 587 6.00 -7.95 17.18
N ASP A 588 6.34 -8.93 16.34
CA ASP A 588 5.52 -10.11 16.15
C ASP A 588 6.02 -11.31 16.95
N THR A 589 5.10 -12.19 17.36
CA THR A 589 5.39 -13.32 18.24
C THR A 589 4.85 -14.63 17.69
N VAL A 590 5.72 -15.64 17.58
CA VAL A 590 5.34 -17.01 17.25
C VAL A 590 5.32 -17.88 18.50
N HIS A 591 4.19 -18.51 18.77
CA HIS A 591 4.01 -19.60 19.72
C HIS A 591 4.08 -20.93 18.98
N ALA A 592 5.18 -21.67 19.12
CA ALA A 592 5.40 -22.91 18.38
C ALA A 592 5.33 -24.16 19.27
N SER A 593 4.50 -25.14 18.90
CA SER A 593 4.49 -26.47 19.54
C SER A 593 5.29 -27.53 18.75
N VAL A 594 5.89 -27.11 17.63
CA VAL A 594 6.85 -27.84 16.81
C VAL A 594 8.17 -27.09 16.73
N SER A 595 9.24 -27.72 16.22
CA SER A 595 10.48 -26.99 15.94
C SER A 595 10.24 -25.96 14.84
N HIS A 596 10.70 -24.73 15.03
CA HIS A 596 10.35 -23.62 14.14
C HIS A 596 11.55 -22.71 13.85
N THR A 597 11.57 -22.18 12.63
CA THR A 597 12.50 -21.14 12.18
C THR A 597 11.68 -19.91 11.85
N LEU A 598 11.97 -18.79 12.50
CA LEU A 598 11.25 -17.54 12.27
C LEU A 598 11.42 -17.07 10.81
N SER A 599 10.30 -16.75 10.17
CA SER A 599 10.29 -16.02 8.91
C SER A 599 10.92 -14.64 9.07
N ALA A 600 11.27 -14.00 7.95
CA ALA A 600 11.73 -12.61 7.98
C ALA A 600 10.68 -11.69 8.63
N TYR A 601 11.14 -10.63 9.29
CA TYR A 601 10.30 -9.61 9.94
C TYR A 601 9.56 -10.05 11.22
N VAL A 602 9.84 -11.26 11.74
CA VAL A 602 9.31 -11.70 13.03
C VAL A 602 10.39 -11.61 14.11
N GLU A 603 10.07 -11.04 15.27
CA GLU A 603 11.03 -10.77 16.35
C GLU A 603 11.07 -11.86 17.41
N ASN A 604 9.93 -12.43 17.81
CA ASN A 604 9.85 -13.28 18.99
C ASN A 604 9.41 -14.72 18.67
N LEU A 605 10.08 -15.69 19.31
CA LEU A 605 9.70 -17.10 19.27
C LEU A 605 9.56 -17.66 20.69
N ILE A 606 8.44 -18.31 20.97
CA ILE A 606 8.16 -19.00 22.22
C ILE A 606 7.85 -20.48 21.90
N LEU A 607 8.69 -21.38 22.39
CA LEU A 607 8.48 -22.81 22.27
C LEU A 607 7.52 -23.28 23.38
N LEU A 608 6.49 -24.03 23.00
CA LEU A 608 5.46 -24.53 23.90
C LEU A 608 5.70 -25.98 24.31
N GLY A 609 5.05 -26.39 25.40
CA GLY A 609 5.06 -27.77 25.87
C GLY A 609 6.37 -28.20 26.56
N SER A 610 6.70 -29.48 26.46
CA SER A 610 7.89 -30.08 27.10
C SER A 610 8.67 -31.02 26.17
N ALA A 611 8.31 -31.04 24.88
CA ALA A 611 9.05 -31.78 23.88
C ALA A 611 10.38 -31.07 23.57
N SER A 612 11.42 -31.83 23.25
CA SER A 612 12.69 -31.30 22.74
C SER A 612 12.53 -30.80 21.30
N ILE A 613 11.93 -29.62 21.17
CA ILE A 613 11.80 -28.86 19.92
C ILE A 613 12.87 -27.77 19.86
N ASN A 614 13.18 -27.28 18.67
CA ASN A 614 14.26 -26.32 18.44
C ASN A 614 13.72 -24.99 17.92
N GLY A 615 14.42 -23.91 18.26
CA GLY A 615 14.11 -22.56 17.80
C GLY A 615 15.25 -21.99 16.97
N THR A 616 14.95 -21.44 15.81
CA THR A 616 15.91 -20.69 15.00
C THR A 616 15.33 -19.32 14.65
N GLY A 617 16.10 -18.26 14.86
CA GLY A 617 15.74 -16.89 14.50
C GLY A 617 16.08 -16.56 13.04
N ASN A 618 16.08 -15.27 12.74
CA ASN A 618 16.35 -14.71 11.42
C ASN A 618 17.52 -13.69 11.50
N SER A 619 17.52 -12.64 10.66
CA SER A 619 18.59 -11.63 10.66
C SER A 619 18.36 -10.46 11.62
N LEU A 620 17.18 -10.38 12.24
CA LEU A 620 16.80 -9.34 13.21
C LEU A 620 17.33 -9.67 14.60
N ALA A 621 17.21 -8.73 15.53
CA ALA A 621 17.44 -9.00 16.96
C ALA A 621 16.25 -9.78 17.53
N ASN A 622 16.37 -11.10 17.58
CA ASN A 622 15.31 -12.00 18.00
C ASN A 622 15.33 -12.28 19.51
N THR A 623 14.14 -12.48 20.10
CA THR A 623 14.01 -13.09 21.43
C THR A 623 13.45 -14.50 21.27
N ILE A 624 14.23 -15.50 21.67
CA ILE A 624 13.84 -16.91 21.58
C ILE A 624 13.76 -17.51 22.98
N LEU A 625 12.55 -17.91 23.37
CA LEU A 625 12.26 -18.61 24.62
C LEU A 625 11.99 -20.09 24.34
N GLY A 626 12.87 -20.94 24.86
CA GLY A 626 12.72 -22.39 24.91
C GLY A 626 11.69 -22.85 25.93
N ASN A 627 11.53 -24.17 26.01
CA ASN A 627 10.54 -24.83 26.86
C ASN A 627 11.22 -25.66 27.95
N ALA A 628 10.55 -26.70 28.47
CA ALA A 628 11.12 -27.56 29.51
C ALA A 628 11.89 -28.79 28.97
N GLY A 629 12.00 -28.90 27.65
CA GLY A 629 12.76 -29.95 26.98
C GLY A 629 14.11 -29.43 26.51
N ASN A 630 15.03 -30.34 26.20
CA ASN A 630 16.35 -29.97 25.68
C ASN A 630 16.22 -29.30 24.29
N ASN A 631 16.39 -27.99 24.22
CA ASN A 631 16.25 -27.19 23.01
C ASN A 631 17.60 -26.85 22.38
N VAL A 632 17.64 -26.78 21.05
CA VAL A 632 18.70 -26.10 20.31
C VAL A 632 18.18 -24.73 19.89
N LEU A 633 18.82 -23.67 20.39
CA LEU A 633 18.46 -22.28 20.13
C LEU A 633 19.57 -21.61 19.31
N ASN A 634 19.20 -21.08 18.15
CA ASN A 634 20.10 -20.34 17.25
C ASN A 634 19.43 -19.02 16.84
N GLY A 635 19.94 -17.89 17.31
CA GLY A 635 19.36 -16.57 17.02
C GLY A 635 19.44 -16.16 15.55
N GLY A 636 20.40 -16.70 14.81
CA GLY A 636 20.75 -16.22 13.48
C GLY A 636 21.82 -15.15 13.56
N SER A 637 21.88 -14.23 12.59
CA SER A 637 22.96 -13.23 12.52
C SER A 637 22.72 -11.97 13.37
N GLY A 638 21.55 -11.90 14.01
CA GLY A 638 21.06 -10.76 14.78
C GLY A 638 21.83 -10.52 16.07
N ALA A 639 21.35 -9.60 16.90
CA ALA A 639 21.84 -9.46 18.28
C ALA A 639 20.75 -10.04 19.19
N ASP A 640 20.87 -11.32 19.51
CA ASP A 640 19.72 -12.12 19.93
C ASP A 640 19.69 -12.40 21.44
N SER A 641 18.48 -12.56 22.01
CA SER A 641 18.28 -13.01 23.38
C SER A 641 17.79 -14.45 23.38
N LEU A 642 18.64 -15.39 23.80
CA LEU A 642 18.34 -16.82 23.83
C LEU A 642 18.12 -17.28 25.27
N ILE A 643 16.93 -17.82 25.55
CA ILE A 643 16.47 -18.23 26.87
C ILE A 643 16.05 -19.69 26.79
N GLY A 644 16.80 -20.63 27.36
CA GLY A 644 16.58 -22.08 27.21
C GLY A 644 15.39 -22.59 28.01
N GLY A 645 15.34 -22.21 29.29
CA GLY A 645 14.26 -22.62 30.18
C GLY A 645 14.73 -23.74 31.10
N ALA A 646 14.16 -24.93 30.95
CA ALA A 646 14.60 -26.11 31.69
C ALA A 646 14.93 -27.23 30.70
N GLY A 647 15.77 -28.16 31.11
CA GLY A 647 16.38 -29.12 30.17
C GLY A 647 17.83 -28.75 29.92
N ASN A 648 18.52 -29.58 29.15
CA ASN A 648 19.91 -29.37 28.77
C ASN A 648 19.93 -28.72 27.39
N ASP A 649 20.09 -27.41 27.36
CA ASP A 649 19.94 -26.60 26.16
C ASP A 649 21.26 -26.33 25.44
N THR A 650 21.17 -26.05 24.14
CA THR A 650 22.33 -25.71 23.31
C THR A 650 22.11 -24.40 22.58
N TYR A 651 23.02 -23.46 22.80
CA TYR A 651 23.01 -22.12 22.23
C TYR A 651 24.07 -21.97 21.14
N TYR A 652 23.70 -21.40 20.00
CA TYR A 652 24.66 -20.97 18.98
C TYR A 652 24.89 -19.47 19.10
N ILE A 653 26.16 -19.09 19.21
CA ILE A 653 26.58 -17.69 19.34
C ILE A 653 27.49 -17.31 18.19
N ASP A 654 27.05 -16.37 17.37
CA ASP A 654 27.81 -15.86 16.23
C ASP A 654 27.88 -14.33 16.17
N ASN A 655 27.00 -13.62 16.89
CA ASN A 655 27.04 -12.19 17.06
C ASN A 655 27.61 -11.79 18.43
N VAL A 656 28.14 -10.55 18.52
CA VAL A 656 28.63 -10.00 19.80
C VAL A 656 27.49 -9.52 20.68
N GLY A 657 26.33 -9.24 20.08
CA GLY A 657 25.12 -8.83 20.76
C GLY A 657 24.33 -9.99 21.35
N ASP A 658 24.67 -11.25 21.05
CA ASP A 658 23.94 -12.40 21.55
C ASP A 658 24.08 -12.55 23.07
N VAL A 659 22.96 -12.74 23.75
CA VAL A 659 22.86 -12.94 25.19
C VAL A 659 22.18 -14.28 25.46
N VAL A 660 22.82 -15.08 26.32
CA VAL A 660 22.24 -16.31 26.86
C VAL A 660 21.75 -16.04 28.27
N LEU A 661 20.49 -16.38 28.54
CA LEU A 661 19.87 -16.25 29.85
C LEU A 661 19.40 -17.61 30.35
N GLU A 662 19.96 -18.04 31.49
CA GLU A 662 19.62 -19.31 32.13
C GLU A 662 19.10 -19.15 33.55
N ALA A 663 18.15 -20.02 33.89
CA ALA A 663 17.61 -20.11 35.25
C ALA A 663 18.47 -21.03 36.14
N ALA A 664 18.47 -20.77 37.44
CA ALA A 664 19.13 -21.68 38.38
C ALA A 664 18.45 -23.06 38.36
N ASN A 665 19.23 -24.12 38.16
CA ASN A 665 18.75 -25.50 37.95
C ASN A 665 17.95 -25.70 36.63
N GLY A 666 18.25 -24.93 35.57
CA GLY A 666 17.71 -25.11 34.23
C GLY A 666 18.12 -26.47 33.64
N GLY A 667 19.40 -26.80 33.70
CA GLY A 667 19.89 -28.13 33.38
C GLY A 667 21.40 -28.14 33.35
N THR A 668 21.97 -28.74 32.31
CA THR A 668 23.39 -28.66 31.98
C THR A 668 23.53 -28.15 30.56
N ASP A 669 23.89 -26.88 30.45
CA ASP A 669 23.66 -26.12 29.23
C ASP A 669 24.97 -25.88 28.48
N THR A 670 24.86 -25.76 27.16
CA THR A 670 26.02 -25.69 26.26
C THR A 670 25.97 -24.49 25.34
N VAL A 671 26.98 -23.65 25.40
CA VAL A 671 27.22 -22.60 24.39
C VAL A 671 28.19 -23.10 23.33
N ARG A 672 27.81 -22.95 22.07
CA ARG A 672 28.65 -23.17 20.89
C ARG A 672 28.93 -21.82 20.22
N ALA A 673 30.11 -21.28 20.45
CA ALA A 673 30.46 -19.94 19.98
C ALA A 673 31.47 -19.98 18.82
N SER A 674 31.15 -19.32 17.71
CA SER A 674 32.09 -19.14 16.58
C SER A 674 33.13 -18.05 16.84
N ARG A 675 33.06 -17.41 18.01
CA ARG A 675 33.84 -16.23 18.42
C ARG A 675 34.23 -16.33 19.91
N SER A 676 35.01 -15.37 20.38
CA SER A 676 35.33 -15.28 21.81
C SER A 676 34.07 -15.06 22.64
N TYR A 677 33.94 -15.77 23.76
CA TYR A 677 32.72 -15.75 24.57
C TYR A 677 33.03 -15.93 26.07
N THR A 678 32.18 -15.36 26.90
CA THR A 678 32.20 -15.51 28.36
C THR A 678 30.86 -16.05 28.81
N LEU A 679 30.85 -17.19 29.51
CA LEU A 679 29.64 -17.78 30.02
C LEU A 679 28.94 -16.86 31.02
N GLY A 680 27.63 -16.68 30.84
CA GLY A 680 26.77 -16.12 31.87
C GLY A 680 26.61 -17.06 33.07
N SER A 681 25.93 -16.62 34.12
CA SER A 681 25.57 -17.49 35.24
C SER A 681 24.74 -18.69 34.79
N ASN A 682 24.83 -19.80 35.51
CA ASN A 682 24.02 -21.02 35.29
C ASN A 682 24.29 -21.76 33.96
N VAL A 683 25.37 -21.44 33.24
CA VAL A 683 25.78 -22.19 32.04
C VAL A 683 27.07 -22.95 32.35
N GLU A 684 27.13 -24.25 32.06
CA GLU A 684 28.27 -25.11 32.41
C GLU A 684 29.26 -25.29 31.27
N ASN A 685 28.80 -25.43 30.02
CA ASN A 685 29.66 -25.86 28.91
C ASN A 685 29.86 -24.77 27.86
N LEU A 686 31.09 -24.65 27.36
CA LEU A 686 31.46 -23.76 26.26
C LEU A 686 32.33 -24.50 25.24
N ILE A 687 31.94 -24.45 23.98
CA ILE A 687 32.68 -25.03 22.86
C ILE A 687 32.94 -23.92 21.83
N LEU A 688 34.21 -23.65 21.56
CA LEU A 688 34.61 -22.75 20.48
C LEU A 688 34.57 -23.49 19.14
N THR A 689 33.78 -22.98 18.20
CA THR A 689 33.61 -23.57 16.85
C THR A 689 34.35 -22.80 15.76
N GLY A 690 34.77 -21.57 16.03
CA GLY A 690 35.51 -20.73 15.08
C GLY A 690 36.98 -21.11 14.96
N THR A 691 37.61 -20.86 13.81
CA THR A 691 39.01 -21.25 13.54
C THR A 691 40.05 -20.19 13.96
N GLY A 692 39.61 -19.06 14.52
CA GLY A 692 40.49 -17.97 14.94
C GLY A 692 41.18 -18.21 16.27
N ASN A 693 42.04 -17.26 16.68
CA ASN A 693 42.59 -17.21 18.03
C ASN A 693 41.52 -16.61 18.95
N LEU A 694 40.74 -17.49 19.58
CA LEU A 694 39.55 -17.10 20.35
C LEU A 694 39.79 -17.26 21.85
N SER A 695 39.06 -16.46 22.64
CA SER A 695 39.06 -16.54 24.09
C SER A 695 37.76 -17.15 24.61
N ALA A 696 37.84 -18.00 25.62
CA ALA A 696 36.69 -18.58 26.30
C ALA A 696 36.84 -18.39 27.81
N THR A 697 35.83 -17.83 28.46
CA THR A 697 35.83 -17.62 29.92
C THR A 697 34.62 -18.31 30.55
N GLY A 698 34.84 -19.08 31.60
CA GLY A 698 33.82 -19.70 32.43
C GLY A 698 33.16 -18.71 33.40
N ASN A 699 32.56 -19.26 34.46
CA ASN A 699 31.89 -18.54 35.53
C ASN A 699 32.30 -19.14 36.89
N SER A 700 31.42 -19.14 37.90
CA SER A 700 31.73 -19.68 39.23
C SER A 700 31.33 -21.16 39.43
N LEU A 701 30.86 -21.82 38.36
CA LEU A 701 30.43 -23.22 38.35
C LEU A 701 31.59 -24.14 37.92
N ALA A 702 31.38 -25.45 37.98
CA ALA A 702 32.30 -26.39 37.36
C ALA A 702 32.08 -26.39 35.84
N ASN A 703 32.89 -25.62 35.11
CA ASN A 703 32.73 -25.45 33.67
C ASN A 703 33.48 -26.50 32.85
N SER A 704 32.92 -26.90 31.71
CA SER A 704 33.64 -27.64 30.67
C SER A 704 33.86 -26.74 29.46
N ILE A 705 35.11 -26.31 29.25
CA ILE A 705 35.49 -25.40 28.17
C ILE A 705 36.38 -26.15 27.16
N THR A 706 35.98 -26.15 25.89
CA THR A 706 36.76 -26.73 24.79
C THR A 706 37.10 -25.63 23.76
N GLY A 707 38.39 -25.45 23.52
CA GLY A 707 38.97 -24.60 22.48
C GLY A 707 38.72 -25.12 21.08
N SER A 708 39.24 -24.40 20.10
CA SER A 708 39.15 -24.72 18.68
C SER A 708 40.53 -25.12 18.14
N SER A 709 40.77 -24.95 16.84
CA SER A 709 42.07 -25.26 16.23
C SER A 709 43.05 -24.08 16.21
N GLY A 710 42.64 -22.92 16.73
CA GLY A 710 43.47 -21.71 16.79
C GLY A 710 44.19 -21.59 18.12
N ASN A 711 45.05 -20.59 18.28
CA ASN A 711 45.70 -20.35 19.57
C ASN A 711 44.69 -19.71 20.54
N ASN A 712 44.14 -20.49 21.46
CA ASN A 712 43.07 -20.09 22.34
C ASN A 712 43.56 -19.56 23.68
N THR A 713 42.75 -18.71 24.31
CA THR A 713 42.91 -18.31 25.71
C THR A 713 41.70 -18.77 26.49
N LEU A 714 41.85 -19.79 27.34
CA LEU A 714 40.79 -20.41 28.11
C LEU A 714 40.95 -20.07 29.60
N SER A 715 39.89 -19.63 30.25
CA SER A 715 39.88 -19.30 31.68
C SER A 715 38.67 -19.95 32.37
N GLY A 716 38.90 -20.79 33.38
CA GLY A 716 37.85 -21.44 34.18
C GLY A 716 37.19 -20.48 35.18
N LEU A 717 38.02 -19.69 35.87
CA LEU A 717 37.68 -18.79 36.98
C LEU A 717 37.53 -19.52 38.31
N ALA A 718 36.32 -19.79 38.79
CA ALA A 718 36.12 -20.44 40.06
C ALA A 718 35.24 -21.67 39.85
N GLY A 719 35.59 -22.79 40.45
CA GLY A 719 34.90 -24.05 40.15
C GLY A 719 35.91 -25.18 40.04
N ASN A 720 35.44 -26.39 39.76
CA ASN A 720 36.33 -27.48 39.39
C ASN A 720 36.22 -27.65 37.88
N ASP A 721 37.03 -26.92 37.14
CA ASP A 721 36.85 -26.73 35.71
C ASP A 721 37.59 -27.79 34.89
N THR A 722 37.11 -28.05 33.68
CA THR A 722 37.81 -28.84 32.67
C THR A 722 38.03 -27.99 31.42
N LEU A 723 39.29 -27.64 31.16
CA LEU A 723 39.71 -26.83 30.02
C LEU A 723 40.48 -27.70 29.03
N ARG A 724 40.10 -27.69 27.75
CA ARG A 724 40.81 -28.39 26.67
C ARG A 724 41.18 -27.41 25.56
N GLY A 725 42.47 -27.18 25.31
CA GLY A 725 42.99 -26.30 24.25
C GLY A 725 42.71 -26.85 22.84
N SER A 726 42.94 -28.14 22.66
CA SER A 726 42.82 -28.88 21.40
C SER A 726 44.05 -28.75 20.49
N ASN A 727 44.03 -27.91 19.45
CA ASN A 727 45.21 -27.64 18.62
C ASN A 727 45.52 -26.15 18.68
N GLY A 728 46.78 -25.78 18.64
CA GLY A 728 47.20 -24.39 18.76
C GLY A 728 48.17 -24.23 19.92
N ASN A 729 48.84 -23.09 20.01
CA ASN A 729 49.60 -22.75 21.20
C ASN A 729 48.65 -22.04 22.17
N ASP A 730 48.08 -22.81 23.09
CA ASP A 730 46.98 -22.37 23.92
C ASP A 730 47.45 -21.82 25.28
N SER A 731 46.64 -20.94 25.87
CA SER A 731 46.84 -20.43 27.22
C SER A 731 45.64 -20.82 28.08
N LEU A 732 45.84 -21.75 29.01
CA LEU A 732 44.82 -22.27 29.90
C LEU A 732 45.08 -21.77 31.33
N LEU A 733 44.04 -21.16 31.94
CA LEU A 733 44.02 -20.72 33.33
C LEU A 733 42.84 -21.39 34.05
N GLY A 734 43.10 -22.29 35.00
CA GLY A 734 42.05 -22.94 35.79
C GLY A 734 41.36 -21.93 36.70
N GLY A 735 42.12 -21.39 37.65
CA GLY A 735 41.69 -20.35 38.56
C GLY A 735 41.61 -20.85 40.00
N THR A 736 40.44 -20.92 40.60
CA THR A 736 40.27 -21.46 41.96
C THR A 736 39.42 -22.72 41.94
N GLY A 737 39.86 -23.75 42.65
CA GLY A 737 39.21 -25.05 42.72
C GLY A 737 40.11 -26.12 42.10
N ASN A 738 39.64 -27.36 42.00
CA ASN A 738 40.45 -28.46 41.50
C ASN A 738 40.21 -28.65 40.01
N ASP A 739 41.09 -28.06 39.21
CA ASP A 739 40.89 -27.94 37.77
C ASP A 739 41.59 -29.07 37.00
N ARG A 740 41.13 -29.32 35.78
CA ARG A 740 41.75 -30.19 34.80
C ARG A 740 42.05 -29.38 33.54
N LEU A 741 43.33 -29.21 33.24
CA LEU A 741 43.79 -28.48 32.06
C LEU A 741 44.46 -29.46 31.09
N GLU A 742 43.98 -29.50 29.86
CA GLU A 742 44.54 -30.26 28.74
C GLU A 742 44.97 -29.30 27.64
N GLY A 743 46.27 -29.09 27.43
CA GLY A 743 46.80 -28.22 26.37
C GLY A 743 46.45 -28.76 24.99
N GLY A 744 46.96 -29.96 24.67
CA GLY A 744 46.63 -30.64 23.42
C GLY A 744 47.83 -30.64 22.49
N SER A 745 47.67 -30.16 21.26
CA SER A 745 48.77 -30.06 20.29
C SER A 745 49.24 -28.63 20.15
N GLY A 746 50.50 -28.36 20.44
CA GLY A 746 51.10 -27.03 20.36
C GLY A 746 52.01 -26.78 21.55
N ASN A 747 52.57 -25.58 21.64
CA ASN A 747 53.38 -25.18 22.79
C ASN A 747 52.48 -24.41 23.76
N ASP A 748 51.94 -25.12 24.75
CA ASP A 748 50.86 -24.63 25.58
C ASP A 748 51.37 -23.97 26.87
N ARG A 749 50.55 -23.09 27.45
CA ARG A 749 50.78 -22.43 28.73
C ARG A 749 49.66 -22.81 29.68
N LEU A 750 49.98 -23.60 30.70
CA LEU A 750 49.01 -24.09 31.68
C LEU A 750 49.28 -23.47 33.04
N THR A 751 48.31 -22.75 33.59
CA THR A 751 48.32 -22.25 34.97
C THR A 751 47.11 -22.84 35.69
N GLY A 752 47.34 -23.81 36.59
CA GLY A 752 46.25 -24.42 37.38
C GLY A 752 45.54 -23.38 38.22
N GLY A 753 46.29 -22.71 39.09
CA GLY A 753 45.75 -21.68 39.97
C GLY A 753 45.78 -22.22 41.40
N THR A 754 44.80 -21.90 42.23
CA THR A 754 44.73 -22.46 43.59
C THR A 754 43.85 -23.69 43.62
N GLY A 755 44.36 -24.81 44.12
CA GLY A 755 43.60 -26.05 44.22
C GLY A 755 44.54 -27.23 44.13
N ALA A 756 43.98 -28.42 43.88
CA ALA A 756 44.75 -29.58 43.46
C ALA A 756 44.46 -29.87 41.99
N ASP A 757 45.27 -29.27 41.12
CA ASP A 757 45.02 -29.25 39.69
C ASP A 757 45.67 -30.43 38.97
N LYS A 758 45.07 -30.81 37.84
CA LYS A 758 45.58 -31.84 36.93
C LYS A 758 45.97 -31.20 35.61
N LEU A 759 47.26 -31.20 35.32
CA LEU A 759 47.83 -30.52 34.15
C LEU A 759 48.35 -31.55 33.14
N TYR A 760 47.89 -31.43 31.90
CA TYR A 760 48.32 -32.24 30.76
C TYR A 760 48.79 -31.30 29.66
N GLY A 761 50.08 -31.29 29.35
CA GLY A 761 50.64 -30.47 28.27
C GLY A 761 50.22 -31.00 26.89
N GLY A 762 50.31 -32.31 26.70
CA GLY A 762 50.05 -32.97 25.42
C GLY A 762 51.30 -33.04 24.55
N THR A 763 51.21 -32.55 23.32
CA THR A 763 52.33 -32.56 22.38
C THR A 763 52.83 -31.17 22.06
N GLY A 764 54.10 -30.93 22.37
CA GLY A 764 54.82 -29.71 22.02
C GLY A 764 55.71 -29.31 23.19
N ALA A 765 56.29 -28.13 23.14
CA ALA A 765 57.14 -27.62 24.23
C ALA A 765 56.28 -26.81 25.20
N ASP A 766 55.73 -27.49 26.21
CA ASP A 766 54.72 -26.93 27.09
C ASP A 766 55.31 -26.20 28.31
N ARG A 767 54.54 -25.27 28.87
CA ARG A 767 54.92 -24.51 30.07
C ARG A 767 53.87 -24.65 31.16
N PHE A 768 54.27 -25.30 32.26
CA PHE A 768 53.48 -25.41 33.49
C PHE A 768 53.87 -24.27 34.43
N ILE A 769 52.96 -23.34 34.69
CA ILE A 769 53.27 -22.03 35.28
C ILE A 769 52.69 -21.93 36.70
N PHE A 770 53.53 -21.50 37.64
CA PHE A 770 53.15 -21.24 39.02
C PHE A 770 53.56 -19.82 39.41
N THR A 771 52.61 -18.99 39.81
CA THR A 771 52.85 -17.56 40.09
C THR A 771 52.75 -17.18 41.56
N ALA A 772 52.26 -18.08 42.42
CA ALA A 772 52.20 -17.88 43.85
C ALA A 772 52.42 -19.20 44.61
N LEU A 773 52.92 -19.11 45.85
CA LEU A 773 53.10 -20.28 46.73
C LEU A 773 51.78 -21.00 47.04
N SER A 774 50.67 -20.27 46.98
CA SER A 774 49.33 -20.81 47.19
C SER A 774 48.80 -21.63 46.02
N HIS A 775 49.47 -21.60 44.85
CA HIS A 775 48.99 -22.35 43.70
C HIS A 775 49.14 -23.86 43.90
N SER A 776 50.28 -24.30 44.46
CA SER A 776 50.50 -25.73 44.72
C SER A 776 51.17 -25.95 46.07
N THR A 777 50.40 -26.43 47.04
CA THR A 777 50.80 -26.60 48.43
C THR A 777 51.52 -27.93 48.69
N VAL A 778 52.14 -28.04 49.88
CA VAL A 778 52.69 -29.31 50.35
C VAL A 778 51.63 -30.36 50.70
N SER A 779 50.37 -29.97 50.91
CA SER A 779 49.28 -30.92 51.21
C SER A 779 48.81 -31.59 49.93
N SER A 780 48.51 -32.89 49.97
CA SER A 780 47.94 -33.59 48.81
C SER A 780 46.57 -33.04 48.38
N SER A 781 45.87 -32.31 49.24
CA SER A 781 44.55 -31.71 48.97
C SER A 781 44.60 -30.41 48.17
N GLY A 782 45.80 -29.85 47.96
CA GLY A 782 45.99 -28.63 47.19
C GLY A 782 47.34 -28.63 46.49
N ARG A 783 47.78 -29.80 46.02
CA ARG A 783 49.05 -29.98 45.31
C ARG A 783 48.74 -30.34 43.88
N ASP A 784 49.31 -29.59 42.95
CA ASP A 784 49.12 -29.81 41.53
C ASP A 784 49.93 -31.00 41.04
N THR A 785 49.36 -31.69 40.05
CA THR A 785 49.97 -32.83 39.40
C THR A 785 50.07 -32.61 37.89
N ILE A 786 51.29 -32.73 37.37
CA ILE A 786 51.57 -32.78 35.93
C ILE A 786 51.60 -34.26 35.51
N TYR A 787 50.83 -34.65 34.51
CA TYR A 787 50.62 -36.06 34.16
C TYR A 787 51.46 -36.57 32.99
N ASP A 788 51.96 -35.69 32.12
CA ASP A 788 52.59 -36.06 30.85
C ASP A 788 53.88 -35.28 30.55
N PHE A 789 54.55 -34.76 31.58
CA PHE A 789 55.78 -33.98 31.44
C PHE A 789 56.85 -34.69 30.60
N SER A 790 57.30 -34.03 29.54
CA SER A 790 58.18 -34.59 28.52
C SER A 790 59.35 -33.66 28.20
N ARG A 791 60.50 -33.99 28.78
CA ARG A 791 61.79 -33.33 28.46
C ARG A 791 62.16 -33.47 26.98
N GLY A 792 61.69 -34.53 26.31
CA GLY A 792 61.95 -34.79 24.90
C GLY A 792 61.18 -33.85 23.97
N GLN A 793 60.01 -33.38 24.39
CA GLN A 793 59.20 -32.41 23.64
C GLN A 793 59.56 -30.97 23.98
N GLY A 794 60.19 -30.74 25.13
CA GLY A 794 60.76 -29.45 25.52
C GLY A 794 60.02 -28.77 26.68
N ASP A 795 59.26 -29.55 27.45
CA ASP A 795 58.43 -29.05 28.54
C ASP A 795 59.25 -28.39 29.64
N ARG A 796 58.68 -27.34 30.22
CA ARG A 796 59.31 -26.57 31.31
C ARG A 796 58.33 -26.19 32.40
N ILE A 797 58.86 -26.15 33.62
CA ILE A 797 58.14 -25.67 34.81
C ILE A 797 58.59 -24.24 35.09
N ASP A 798 57.64 -23.30 35.04
CA ASP A 798 57.88 -21.88 35.22
C ASP A 798 57.55 -21.44 36.64
N LEU A 799 58.59 -21.13 37.40
CA LEU A 799 58.53 -20.64 38.78
C LEU A 799 59.03 -19.19 38.89
N SER A 800 59.29 -18.54 37.75
CA SER A 800 59.96 -17.23 37.70
C SER A 800 59.15 -16.09 38.32
N ALA A 801 57.87 -16.30 38.57
CA ALA A 801 56.98 -15.36 39.22
C ALA A 801 56.93 -15.52 40.76
N ILE A 802 57.42 -16.64 41.30
CA ILE A 802 57.48 -16.88 42.74
C ILE A 802 58.80 -16.33 43.28
N ASP A 803 58.71 -15.39 44.22
CA ASP A 803 59.88 -14.91 44.94
C ASP A 803 60.50 -16.05 45.77
N ALA A 804 61.71 -16.45 45.38
CA ALA A 804 62.41 -17.54 46.04
C ALA A 804 62.82 -17.19 47.48
N SER A 805 62.78 -15.93 47.95
CA SER A 805 63.25 -15.60 49.30
C SER A 805 62.41 -14.56 50.03
N THR A 806 61.61 -15.01 50.99
CA THR A 806 60.91 -14.15 51.97
C THR A 806 61.84 -13.32 52.87
N LYS A 807 63.15 -13.60 52.87
CA LYS A 807 64.19 -12.89 53.64
C LYS A 807 64.83 -11.71 52.90
N SER A 808 64.52 -11.52 51.63
CA SER A 808 65.15 -10.50 50.78
C SER A 808 64.05 -9.76 50.01
N SER A 809 64.31 -8.52 49.62
CA SER A 809 63.31 -7.71 48.90
C SER A 809 63.48 -7.86 47.39
N GLY A 810 62.37 -7.98 46.67
CA GLY A 810 62.32 -8.15 45.21
C GLY A 810 62.09 -9.60 44.81
N ASN A 811 62.01 -9.91 43.52
CA ASN A 811 61.81 -11.30 43.05
C ASN A 811 63.17 -12.02 42.92
N GLN A 812 63.51 -12.92 43.84
CA GLN A 812 64.73 -13.74 43.75
C GLN A 812 64.48 -15.02 42.96
N ALA A 813 65.50 -15.46 42.20
CA ALA A 813 65.47 -16.73 41.50
C ALA A 813 65.82 -17.91 42.42
N PHE A 814 65.18 -19.06 42.19
CA PHE A 814 65.51 -20.28 42.92
C PHE A 814 66.89 -20.85 42.55
N SER A 815 67.53 -21.46 43.54
CA SER A 815 68.74 -22.27 43.39
C SER A 815 68.39 -23.75 43.38
N PHE A 816 68.45 -24.38 42.21
CA PHE A 816 68.20 -25.82 42.07
C PHE A 816 69.38 -26.65 42.64
N ILE A 817 69.10 -27.47 43.66
CA ILE A 817 70.10 -28.30 44.37
C ILE A 817 70.02 -29.80 44.06
N GLY A 818 69.13 -30.20 43.13
CA GLY A 818 68.89 -31.61 42.78
C GLY A 818 68.22 -32.38 43.93
N GLU A 819 68.66 -33.61 44.18
CA GLU A 819 68.08 -34.47 45.24
C GLU A 819 68.57 -34.15 46.66
N LYS A 820 69.51 -33.21 46.82
CA LYS A 820 70.10 -32.87 48.12
C LYS A 820 69.05 -32.30 49.08
N ALA A 821 69.21 -32.58 50.38
CA ALA A 821 68.38 -31.97 51.41
C ALA A 821 68.64 -30.46 51.53
N PHE A 822 67.61 -29.70 51.94
CA PHE A 822 67.72 -28.25 52.18
C PHE A 822 68.81 -27.93 53.19
N THR A 823 69.63 -26.92 52.88
CA THR A 823 70.77 -26.51 53.70
C THR A 823 70.40 -25.49 54.77
N GLY A 824 69.19 -24.90 54.68
CA GLY A 824 68.71 -23.80 55.52
C GLY A 824 68.94 -22.42 54.91
N LYS A 825 69.28 -22.36 53.61
CA LYS A 825 69.25 -21.12 52.82
C LYS A 825 67.87 -20.99 52.20
N ALA A 826 67.28 -19.79 52.26
CA ALA A 826 66.06 -19.50 51.50
C ALA A 826 66.35 -19.53 49.99
N GLY A 827 65.33 -19.89 49.21
CA GLY A 827 65.39 -19.96 47.75
C GLY A 827 66.01 -21.24 47.22
N GLU A 828 65.97 -22.33 47.97
CA GLU A 828 66.42 -23.64 47.49
C GLU A 828 65.25 -24.40 46.86
N LEU A 829 65.50 -25.02 45.70
CA LEU A 829 64.56 -25.89 45.00
C LEU A 829 65.19 -27.28 44.85
N ARG A 830 64.46 -28.33 45.23
CA ARG A 830 64.93 -29.72 45.18
C ARG A 830 63.91 -30.66 44.57
N THR A 831 64.35 -31.84 44.18
CA THR A 831 63.49 -32.93 43.69
C THR A 831 63.64 -34.20 44.53
N VAL A 832 62.57 -35.01 44.58
CA VAL A 832 62.55 -36.32 45.26
C VAL A 832 61.73 -37.30 44.43
N ASN A 833 62.34 -38.40 44.01
CA ASN A 833 61.63 -39.51 43.37
C ASN A 833 61.10 -40.47 44.44
N SER A 834 59.78 -40.71 44.46
CA SER A 834 59.15 -41.58 45.45
C SER A 834 57.86 -42.17 44.90
N GLY A 835 57.66 -43.48 45.10
CA GLY A 835 56.41 -44.15 44.76
C GLY A 835 56.07 -44.21 43.27
N GLY A 836 57.04 -43.95 42.37
CA GLY A 836 56.81 -43.87 40.92
C GLY A 836 56.69 -42.45 40.39
N ASP A 837 56.64 -41.45 41.27
CA ASP A 837 56.46 -40.04 40.95
C ASP A 837 57.72 -39.21 41.25
N THR A 838 57.83 -38.05 40.61
CA THR A 838 58.80 -37.01 40.95
C THR A 838 58.10 -35.87 41.68
N PHE A 839 58.59 -35.53 42.86
CA PHE A 839 58.12 -34.36 43.63
C PHE A 839 59.15 -33.23 43.56
N ILE A 840 58.68 -32.02 43.31
CA ILE A 840 59.47 -30.79 43.38
C ILE A 840 59.08 -30.06 44.67
N TYR A 841 60.07 -29.62 45.44
CA TYR A 841 59.87 -28.91 46.69
C TYR A 841 60.71 -27.63 46.70
N GLY A 842 60.13 -26.51 47.15
CA GLY A 842 60.86 -25.26 47.38
C GLY A 842 60.79 -24.79 48.83
N ASP A 843 61.90 -24.25 49.32
CA ASP A 843 62.04 -23.61 50.64
C ASP A 843 62.39 -22.12 50.42
N VAL A 844 61.41 -21.24 50.64
CA VAL A 844 61.54 -19.78 50.46
C VAL A 844 61.84 -19.04 51.76
N ASN A 845 61.80 -19.71 52.91
CA ASN A 845 61.98 -19.10 54.22
C ASN A 845 63.28 -19.56 54.93
N GLY A 846 63.91 -20.64 54.45
CA GLY A 846 65.15 -21.23 54.95
C GLY A 846 65.01 -22.02 56.26
N ASP A 847 63.82 -22.50 56.60
CA ASP A 847 63.56 -23.31 57.81
C ASP A 847 63.81 -24.82 57.60
N LYS A 848 64.21 -25.22 56.38
CA LYS A 848 64.43 -26.61 55.93
C LYS A 848 63.16 -27.43 55.72
N SER A 849 62.00 -26.81 55.78
CA SER A 849 60.71 -27.37 55.39
C SER A 849 60.35 -26.85 54.00
N SER A 850 59.47 -27.59 53.30
CA SER A 850 58.98 -27.12 52.01
C SER A 850 57.82 -26.15 52.23
N ASP A 851 57.83 -25.02 51.52
CA ASP A 851 56.73 -24.05 51.52
C ASP A 851 55.70 -24.38 50.43
N PHE A 852 56.13 -25.04 49.35
CA PHE A 852 55.27 -25.51 48.26
C PHE A 852 55.77 -26.84 47.71
N ALA A 853 54.90 -27.58 47.01
CA ALA A 853 55.27 -28.84 46.37
C ALA A 853 54.55 -28.98 45.03
N ILE A 854 55.15 -29.63 44.04
CA ILE A 854 54.51 -30.01 42.76
C ILE A 854 54.77 -31.50 42.52
N ARG A 855 53.79 -32.22 42.00
CA ARG A 855 53.93 -33.64 41.63
C ARG A 855 54.01 -33.78 40.11
N ILE A 856 54.88 -34.66 39.65
CA ILE A 856 54.86 -35.20 38.29
C ILE A 856 54.52 -36.70 38.40
N ASP A 857 53.51 -37.15 37.67
CA ASP A 857 53.02 -38.54 37.62
C ASP A 857 53.94 -39.45 36.80
N ALA A 858 55.26 -39.30 36.99
CA ALA A 858 56.30 -40.08 36.36
C ALA A 858 57.60 -39.93 37.15
N ASN A 859 58.47 -40.93 37.04
CA ASN A 859 59.81 -40.90 37.64
C ASN A 859 60.80 -40.27 36.64
N ILE A 860 61.06 -38.96 36.81
CA ILE A 860 61.86 -38.13 35.92
C ILE A 860 63.05 -37.50 36.68
N ASP A 861 64.26 -37.72 36.17
CA ASP A 861 65.46 -37.04 36.64
C ASP A 861 65.51 -35.61 36.09
N LEU A 862 64.85 -34.68 36.79
CA LEU A 862 64.83 -33.26 36.42
C LEU A 862 66.19 -32.58 36.61
N VAL A 863 66.54 -31.68 35.69
CA VAL A 863 67.75 -30.86 35.68
C VAL A 863 67.40 -29.37 35.67
N LYS A 864 68.38 -28.49 35.95
CA LYS A 864 68.17 -27.03 35.97
C LYS A 864 67.50 -26.47 34.70
N GLY A 865 67.75 -27.07 33.53
CA GLY A 865 67.17 -26.63 32.25
C GLY A 865 65.66 -26.85 32.12
N ASP A 866 65.10 -27.78 32.90
CA ASP A 866 63.67 -28.11 32.90
C ASP A 866 62.84 -27.04 33.64
N PHE A 867 63.50 -26.08 34.30
CA PHE A 867 62.87 -24.99 35.04
C PHE A 867 63.13 -23.62 34.40
N ILE A 868 62.17 -22.71 34.52
CA ILE A 868 62.35 -21.26 34.34
C ILE A 868 62.32 -20.67 35.76
N LEU A 869 63.46 -20.14 36.23
CA LEU A 869 63.71 -19.75 37.62
C LEU A 869 64.05 -18.27 37.76
#